data_AF-A0A356IZ87-F1
#
_entry.id   AF-A0A356IZ87-F1
#
_cell.length_a   1.000
_cell.length_b   1.000
_cell.length_c   1.000
_cell.angle_alpha   90.00
_cell.angle_beta   90.00
_cell.angle_gamma   90.00
#
_symmetry.space_group_name_H-M   'P 1'
#
loop_
_entity.id
_entity.type
_entity.pdbx_description
1 polymer ?
#
loop_
_entity_poly.entity_id
_entity_poly.type
_entity_poly.pdbx_seq_one_letter_code
_entity_poly.pdbx_strand_id
1 'polypeptide(L)'
;MLAGLERQLAELKLAVEQTGQRLAQRQKAADDCGARLAELERRERGFQQKTKILQRKLDKIDPGAMNFTNRIAQMVRDLPIIDLANPNYKIEQIVLKDIPEDLNFSKVPTVDRCVTCHQGIADQDYKDASQPFRAHPNLELYLGNDSAHPIDEFGCTVCHGGRGRGTDFVSAAHTPASAQQAEEWEEKYGWEPLHHWEKPMLSKQYVEAGCFQCHAGQGTIKGAEKLNLGLSIIERSGCYTCHTINRYKNWPKPGPDLTKLSSKISKKWAYQWIQSPRTFRPDTWMPAFFDQSNTSDPESRKRNEQEIHAIVAYLFANNPEYPAASIPLEGAIQKGKEIVSSVGCMGCHRIEPRDPSEALTRDTLRREQGPNFSGLGSKTSKAWLYNWLKNPHSYNPRTKMPNLRLSDEEAAHVAAYLASLRDDVYGQTEVPAVDEAGIDGIVLDFLTKSETLDSAKKKVAAMSRDEKLSFAGEKLVRHYGCFACHAIAGFENEKPIGTELTEEGSRPVDRLDFGFVHIDHTRPAWFAQKLKDPRVFDQGKVKLHDEKLRMPNFEFNDEEIEAVTTALLGFVKDAPKAKIVPRTARDLDIERGQELARVFNCQGCHLIEKDGGAIQPAVGQWLVDYNNVSANEAAAVIPSFSPPNLIGEGKKVQAQWLFNFLHDPSTIRPWLKVRMPTYAFAADELNDLVKYFAALDNEESLFLEKFHGAITPEELDAGAKLFSKDYFDCAKCHIVGAQMPGGSPENWAPDFALARSRLKPQWIDEWLKNPQDLLPGTKMPTYFDPAGFEASGPEDILAGDEHKQIRALRNYLMSLTPQPHGQTPPAQ
;
A
#
# COMPACT_ATOMS: atom_id res chain seq x y z
N MET A 1 7.82 -66.26 62.27
CA MET A 1 7.35 -65.13 63.11
C MET A 1 8.30 -63.94 63.06
N LEU A 2 9.61 -64.10 63.29
CA LEU A 2 10.60 -62.99 63.23
C LEU A 2 10.67 -62.24 61.88
N ALA A 3 10.70 -62.95 60.74
CA ALA A 3 10.78 -62.31 59.41
C ALA A 3 9.56 -61.45 59.02
N GLY A 4 8.38 -61.71 59.60
CA GLY A 4 7.17 -60.90 59.36
C GLY A 4 7.18 -59.58 60.14
N LEU A 5 7.73 -59.60 61.35
CA LEU A 5 7.92 -58.42 62.19
C LEU A 5 8.98 -57.46 61.64
N GLU A 6 10.07 -57.99 61.09
CA GLU A 6 11.11 -57.17 60.45
C GLU A 6 10.59 -56.43 59.21
N ARG A 7 9.73 -57.09 58.40
CA ARG A 7 9.10 -56.48 57.24
C ARG A 7 8.12 -55.37 57.62
N GLN A 8 7.28 -55.61 58.64
CA GLN A 8 6.39 -54.57 59.18
C GLN A 8 7.16 -53.39 59.78
N LEU A 9 8.28 -53.65 60.47
CA LEU A 9 9.13 -52.60 61.02
C LEU A 9 9.79 -51.77 59.91
N ALA A 10 10.24 -52.40 58.82
CA ALA A 10 10.80 -51.71 57.66
C ALA A 10 9.74 -50.86 56.93
N GLU A 11 8.53 -51.39 56.73
CA GLU A 11 7.40 -50.65 56.14
C GLU A 11 6.98 -49.45 57.01
N LEU A 12 6.93 -49.62 58.33
CA LEU A 12 6.65 -48.53 59.27
C LEU A 12 7.75 -47.47 59.26
N LYS A 13 9.03 -47.87 59.19
CA LYS A 13 10.15 -46.92 59.08
C LYS A 13 10.06 -46.11 57.78
N LEU A 14 9.78 -46.77 56.65
CA LEU A 14 9.60 -46.09 55.37
C LEU A 14 8.39 -45.14 55.41
N ALA A 15 7.28 -45.54 56.03
CA ALA A 15 6.11 -44.69 56.18
C ALA A 15 6.39 -43.45 57.05
N VAL A 16 7.18 -43.61 58.13
CA VAL A 16 7.62 -42.49 58.98
C VAL A 16 8.53 -41.54 58.20
N GLU A 17 9.47 -42.07 57.42
CA GLU A 17 10.40 -41.26 56.61
C GLU A 17 9.67 -40.49 55.50
N GLN A 18 8.76 -41.16 54.78
CA GLN A 18 7.91 -40.51 53.77
C GLN A 18 6.99 -39.44 54.37
N THR A 19 6.43 -39.70 55.56
CA THR A 19 5.59 -38.72 56.26
C THR A 19 6.42 -37.53 56.74
N GLY A 20 7.65 -37.78 57.22
CA GLY A 20 8.61 -36.74 57.58
C GLY A 20 9.00 -35.84 56.40
N GLN A 21 9.25 -36.43 55.23
CA GLN A 21 9.52 -35.66 54.00
C GLN A 21 8.32 -34.83 53.56
N ARG A 22 7.09 -35.37 53.62
CA ARG A 22 5.86 -34.62 53.31
C ARG A 22 5.62 -33.47 54.29
N LEU A 23 5.91 -33.69 55.57
CA LEU A 23 5.81 -32.66 56.60
C LEU A 23 6.82 -31.54 56.34
N ALA A 24 8.07 -31.88 56.01
CA ALA A 24 9.11 -30.91 55.67
C ALA A 24 8.77 -30.10 54.40
N GLN A 25 8.22 -30.74 53.37
CA GLN A 25 7.75 -30.04 52.17
C GLN A 25 6.57 -29.10 52.47
N ARG A 26 5.61 -29.53 53.28
CA ARG A 26 4.48 -28.67 53.69
C ARG A 26 4.92 -27.52 54.57
N GLN A 27 5.89 -27.73 55.45
CA GLN A 27 6.46 -26.67 56.28
C GLN A 27 7.17 -25.63 55.41
N LYS A 28 8.01 -26.07 54.47
CA LYS A 28 8.67 -25.17 53.51
C LYS A 28 7.66 -24.37 52.69
N ALA A 29 6.60 -25.00 52.19
CA ALA A 29 5.54 -24.32 51.47
C ALA A 29 4.77 -23.30 52.34
N ALA A 30 4.57 -23.60 53.62
CA ALA A 30 3.95 -22.67 54.57
C ALA A 30 4.87 -21.46 54.85
N ASP A 31 6.18 -21.70 55.01
CA ASP A 31 7.17 -20.65 55.23
C ASP A 31 7.30 -19.73 54.00
N ASP A 32 7.33 -20.30 52.78
CA ASP A 32 7.34 -19.55 51.51
C ASP A 32 6.06 -18.70 51.34
N CYS A 33 4.90 -19.26 51.72
CA CYS A 33 3.63 -18.54 51.68
C CYS A 33 3.60 -17.38 52.70
N GLY A 34 4.13 -17.61 53.91
CA GLY A 34 4.29 -16.59 54.94
C GLY A 34 5.23 -15.45 54.50
N ALA A 35 6.35 -15.78 53.85
CA ALA A 35 7.27 -14.79 53.30
C ALA A 35 6.61 -13.92 52.22
N ARG A 36 5.81 -14.54 51.34
CA ARG A 36 5.07 -13.84 50.28
C ARG A 36 3.95 -12.96 50.84
N LEU A 37 3.24 -13.42 51.87
CA LEU A 37 2.25 -12.60 52.58
C LEU A 37 2.89 -11.37 53.22
N ALA A 38 4.03 -11.55 53.92
CA ALA A 38 4.75 -10.43 54.52
C ALA A 38 5.26 -9.42 53.48
N GLU A 39 5.64 -9.87 52.29
CA GLU A 39 5.97 -8.96 51.18
C GLU A 39 4.75 -8.19 50.66
N LEU A 40 3.61 -8.87 50.47
CA LEU A 40 2.38 -8.23 50.02
C LEU A 40 1.88 -7.18 51.02
N GLU A 41 1.91 -7.48 52.33
CA GLU A 41 1.57 -6.52 53.37
C GLU A 41 2.52 -5.30 53.39
N ARG A 42 3.82 -5.51 53.14
CA ARG A 42 4.77 -4.39 53.01
C ARG A 42 4.43 -3.51 51.81
N ARG A 43 4.07 -4.10 50.67
CA ARG A 43 3.64 -3.36 49.48
C ARG A 43 2.34 -2.61 49.75
N GLU A 44 1.37 -3.24 50.41
CA GLU A 44 0.10 -2.61 50.79
C GLU A 44 0.33 -1.40 51.71
N ARG A 45 1.13 -1.55 52.77
CA ARG A 45 1.50 -0.41 53.64
C ARG A 45 2.19 0.70 52.86
N GLY A 46 3.06 0.35 51.91
CA GLY A 46 3.69 1.30 50.99
C GLY A 46 2.68 2.06 50.13
N PHE A 47 1.69 1.36 49.55
CA PHE A 47 0.61 1.98 48.78
C PHE A 47 -0.27 2.87 49.66
N GLN A 48 -0.71 2.39 50.83
CA GLN A 48 -1.52 3.20 51.76
C GLN A 48 -0.80 4.49 52.18
N GLN A 49 0.52 4.44 52.39
CA GLN A 49 1.30 5.63 52.72
C GLN A 49 1.39 6.60 51.52
N LYS A 50 1.59 6.10 50.30
CA LYS A 50 1.53 6.91 49.08
C LYS A 50 0.16 7.55 48.90
N THR A 51 -0.93 6.80 49.10
CA THR A 51 -2.30 7.33 49.03
C THR A 51 -2.52 8.44 50.04
N LYS A 52 -2.08 8.28 51.30
CA LYS A 52 -2.17 9.35 52.31
C LYS A 52 -1.37 10.60 51.93
N ILE A 53 -0.20 10.43 51.32
CA ILE A 53 0.62 11.57 50.83
C ILE A 53 -0.09 12.28 49.67
N LEU A 54 -0.61 11.52 48.70
CA LEU A 54 -1.35 12.05 47.57
C LEU A 54 -2.62 12.77 48.01
N GLN A 55 -3.39 12.20 48.95
CA GLN A 55 -4.58 12.83 49.51
C GLN A 55 -4.24 14.19 50.16
N ARG A 56 -3.19 14.24 51.00
CA ARG A 56 -2.75 15.50 51.62
C ARG A 56 -2.27 16.54 50.61
N LYS A 57 -1.75 16.12 49.46
CA LYS A 57 -1.41 17.03 48.36
C LYS A 57 -2.67 17.53 47.67
N LEU A 58 -3.64 16.65 47.42
CA LEU A 58 -4.93 16.99 46.84
C LEU A 58 -5.65 18.05 47.67
N ASP A 59 -5.75 17.86 48.99
CA ASP A 59 -6.39 18.81 49.94
C ASP A 59 -5.74 20.21 49.97
N LYS A 60 -4.54 20.36 49.39
CA LYS A 60 -3.78 21.61 49.30
C LYS A 60 -3.79 22.24 47.90
N ILE A 61 -4.12 21.47 46.86
CA ILE A 61 -3.95 21.86 45.45
C ILE A 61 -5.31 21.96 44.74
N ASP A 62 -6.27 21.10 45.07
CA ASP A 62 -7.61 21.10 44.46
C ASP A 62 -8.52 22.14 45.15
N PRO A 63 -8.99 23.19 44.45
CA PRO A 63 -9.88 24.20 45.00
C PRO A 63 -11.20 23.63 45.58
N GLY A 64 -11.66 22.49 45.03
CA GLY A 64 -12.85 21.77 45.49
C GLY A 64 -12.65 21.05 46.82
N ALA A 65 -11.44 20.56 47.09
CA ALA A 65 -11.07 19.84 48.32
C ALA A 65 -10.39 20.74 49.39
N MET A 66 -10.00 21.96 49.02
CA MET A 66 -9.34 22.89 49.94
C MET A 66 -10.26 23.38 51.07
N ASN A 67 -9.72 23.36 52.29
CA ASN A 67 -10.34 24.03 53.44
C ASN A 67 -10.24 25.57 53.33
N PHE A 68 -11.05 26.28 54.12
CA PHE A 68 -11.16 27.75 54.07
C PHE A 68 -9.81 28.48 54.20
N THR A 69 -8.94 28.03 55.11
CA THR A 69 -7.59 28.57 55.31
C THR A 69 -6.67 28.37 54.10
N ASN A 70 -6.74 27.21 53.44
CA ASN A 70 -5.96 26.93 52.24
C ASN A 70 -6.40 27.82 51.07
N ARG A 71 -7.72 28.11 50.95
CA ARG A 71 -8.25 29.04 49.93
C ARG A 71 -7.76 30.48 50.12
N ILE A 72 -7.71 30.97 51.36
CA ILE A 72 -7.15 32.30 51.66
C ILE A 72 -5.65 32.34 51.33
N ALA A 73 -4.90 31.29 51.70
CA ALA A 73 -3.48 31.20 51.38
C ALA A 73 -3.22 31.09 49.86
N GLN A 74 -4.15 30.54 49.09
CA GLN A 74 -4.11 30.51 47.63
C GLN A 74 -4.32 31.93 47.06
N MET A 75 -5.35 32.66 47.53
CA MET A 75 -5.59 34.06 47.11
C MET A 75 -4.39 34.98 47.34
N VAL A 76 -3.64 34.79 48.42
CA VAL A 76 -2.39 35.54 48.68
C VAL A 76 -1.27 35.12 47.73
N ARG A 77 -1.18 33.84 47.38
CA ARG A 77 -0.21 33.33 46.41
C ARG A 77 -0.48 33.83 44.99
N ASP A 78 -1.74 33.98 44.61
CA ASP A 78 -2.19 34.52 43.32
C ASP A 78 -1.94 36.03 43.15
N LEU A 79 -1.35 36.71 44.15
CA LEU A 79 -0.97 38.11 44.02
C LEU A 79 0.17 38.27 42.99
N PRO A 80 0.14 39.28 42.10
CA PRO A 80 1.01 39.37 40.92
C PRO A 80 2.52 39.21 41.16
N ILE A 81 3.04 39.65 42.31
CA ILE A 81 4.48 39.56 42.65
C ILE A 81 4.83 38.18 43.22
N ILE A 82 3.92 37.55 43.97
CA ILE A 82 4.12 36.25 44.60
C ILE A 82 3.95 35.13 43.56
N ASP A 83 2.95 35.26 42.68
CA ASP A 83 2.73 34.36 41.55
C ASP A 83 3.90 34.40 40.55
N LEU A 84 4.49 35.58 40.30
CA LEU A 84 5.71 35.67 39.48
C LEU A 84 6.90 34.89 40.07
N ALA A 85 7.02 34.85 41.40
CA ALA A 85 8.12 34.16 42.09
C ALA A 85 7.89 32.64 42.21
N ASN A 86 6.64 32.19 42.29
CA ASN A 86 6.28 30.78 42.36
C ASN A 86 4.87 30.55 41.78
N PRO A 87 4.75 30.47 40.43
CA PRO A 87 3.46 30.46 39.77
C PRO A 87 2.71 29.16 40.04
N ASN A 88 1.40 29.27 40.24
CA ASN A 88 0.54 28.09 40.45
C ASN A 88 0.48 27.21 39.20
N TYR A 89 0.59 27.81 38.01
CA TYR A 89 0.66 27.12 36.71
C TYR A 89 2.04 27.31 36.10
N LYS A 90 2.87 26.28 36.17
CA LYS A 90 4.17 26.28 35.52
C LYS A 90 3.99 25.90 34.05
N ILE A 91 4.29 26.82 33.14
CA ILE A 91 4.35 26.52 31.71
C ILE A 91 5.58 25.63 31.46
N GLU A 92 5.33 24.43 30.95
CA GLU A 92 6.35 23.55 30.43
C GLU A 92 6.49 23.81 28.93
N GLN A 93 7.72 24.01 28.47
CA GLN A 93 7.99 24.31 27.06
C GLN A 93 9.20 23.57 26.54
N ILE A 94 9.08 23.08 25.31
CA ILE A 94 10.13 22.47 24.52
C ILE A 94 10.53 23.48 23.45
N VAL A 95 11.84 23.69 23.28
CA VAL A 95 12.39 24.66 22.33
C VAL A 95 13.17 23.91 21.25
N LEU A 96 12.61 23.87 20.05
CA LEU A 96 13.16 23.16 18.90
C LEU A 96 14.07 24.09 18.12
N LYS A 97 15.37 24.07 18.43
CA LYS A 97 16.35 25.01 17.87
C LYS A 97 16.53 24.86 16.35
N ASP A 98 16.42 23.64 15.85
CA ASP A 98 16.68 23.30 14.45
C ASP A 98 15.43 23.44 13.54
N ILE A 99 14.30 23.82 14.14
CA ILE A 99 13.03 24.01 13.45
C ILE A 99 12.63 25.48 13.63
N PRO A 100 12.98 26.36 12.68
CA PRO A 100 12.59 27.76 12.75
C PRO A 100 11.15 27.97 12.32
N GLU A 101 10.45 28.86 13.02
CA GLU A 101 9.14 29.40 12.68
C GLU A 101 9.31 30.87 12.24
N ASP A 102 8.61 31.26 11.17
CA ASP A 102 8.58 32.65 10.70
C ASP A 102 7.52 33.43 11.50
N LEU A 103 7.97 34.38 12.34
CA LEU A 103 7.10 35.31 13.06
C LEU A 103 7.35 36.73 12.56
N ASN A 104 6.42 37.27 11.78
CA ASN A 104 6.37 38.69 11.37
C ASN A 104 7.76 39.28 11.10
N PHE A 105 8.46 38.75 10.09
CA PHE A 105 9.80 39.18 9.62
C PHE A 105 11.03 38.66 10.40
N SER A 106 10.87 37.76 11.37
CA SER A 106 11.99 37.11 12.07
C SER A 106 11.83 35.60 12.17
N LYS A 107 12.91 34.86 11.89
CA LYS A 107 12.98 33.42 12.14
C LYS A 107 13.37 33.16 13.58
N VAL A 108 12.47 32.56 14.33
CA VAL A 108 12.71 32.16 15.72
C VAL A 108 12.61 30.64 15.86
N PRO A 109 13.25 30.03 16.86
CA PRO A 109 13.00 28.63 17.17
C PRO A 109 11.52 28.36 17.46
N THR A 110 11.01 27.23 16.95
CA THR A 110 9.69 26.73 17.31
C THR A 110 9.67 26.43 18.82
N VAL A 111 8.60 26.86 19.48
CA VAL A 111 8.36 26.62 20.90
C VAL A 111 7.05 25.88 21.04
N ASP A 112 7.09 24.75 21.73
CA ASP A 112 5.95 23.88 21.97
C ASP A 112 5.64 23.82 23.46
N ARG A 113 4.38 24.09 23.83
CA ARG A 113 3.88 24.11 25.20
C ARG A 113 2.81 23.05 25.47
N CYS A 114 2.56 22.13 24.53
CA CYS A 114 1.50 21.13 24.64
C CYS A 114 1.62 20.28 25.92
N VAL A 115 2.85 19.96 26.35
CA VAL A 115 3.13 19.20 27.57
C VAL A 115 2.73 19.91 28.87
N THR A 116 2.45 21.23 28.83
CA THR A 116 1.88 21.95 29.97
C THR A 116 0.53 21.35 30.40
N CYS A 117 -0.32 21.00 29.41
CA CYS A 117 -1.64 20.42 29.64
C CYS A 117 -1.64 18.89 29.48
N HIS A 118 -0.89 18.38 28.49
CA HIS A 118 -0.80 16.94 28.18
C HIS A 118 0.26 16.24 29.03
N GLN A 119 0.15 16.34 30.35
CA GLN A 119 1.20 15.92 31.29
C GLN A 119 1.49 14.40 31.29
N GLY A 120 0.50 13.57 30.91
CA GLY A 120 0.68 12.12 30.82
C GLY A 120 1.14 11.64 29.44
N ILE A 121 1.41 12.55 28.49
CA ILE A 121 1.60 12.16 27.07
C ILE A 121 2.78 11.20 26.85
N ALA A 122 3.85 11.32 27.65
CA ALA A 122 5.04 10.49 27.56
C ALA A 122 5.06 9.31 28.55
N ASP A 123 4.01 9.14 29.36
CA ASP A 123 3.96 8.15 30.44
C ASP A 123 2.90 7.09 30.17
N GLN A 124 3.34 5.86 29.93
CA GLN A 124 2.47 4.75 29.57
C GLN A 124 1.47 4.36 30.65
N ASP A 125 1.72 4.74 31.91
CA ASP A 125 0.76 4.53 33.01
C ASP A 125 -0.54 5.32 32.79
N TYR A 126 -0.53 6.35 31.94
CA TYR A 126 -1.68 7.18 31.60
C TYR A 126 -2.41 6.75 30.32
N LYS A 127 -2.12 5.57 29.74
CA LYS A 127 -2.76 5.10 28.50
C LYS A 127 -4.30 5.07 28.58
N ASP A 128 -4.84 4.79 29.77
CA ASP A 128 -6.29 4.67 30.02
C ASP A 128 -6.91 5.96 30.61
N ALA A 129 -6.10 7.00 30.84
CA ALA A 129 -6.57 8.27 31.39
C ALA A 129 -7.50 9.00 30.42
N SER A 130 -8.29 9.95 30.91
CA SER A 130 -9.07 10.86 30.07
C SER A 130 -8.16 11.92 29.42
N GLN A 131 -8.55 12.43 28.25
CA GLN A 131 -7.90 13.60 27.68
C GLN A 131 -8.07 14.81 28.64
N PRO A 132 -7.05 15.67 28.81
CA PRO A 132 -5.77 15.71 28.07
C PRO A 132 -4.64 14.84 28.66
N PHE A 133 -4.87 14.11 29.75
CA PHE A 133 -3.81 13.39 30.47
C PHE A 133 -3.41 12.06 29.84
N ARG A 134 -4.08 11.63 28.76
CA ARG A 134 -3.83 10.33 28.14
C ARG A 134 -2.44 10.26 27.51
N ALA A 135 -1.79 9.10 27.66
CA ALA A 135 -0.51 8.80 27.00
C ALA A 135 -0.61 8.76 25.47
N HIS A 136 0.52 9.00 24.79
CA HIS A 136 0.63 8.82 23.35
C HIS A 136 0.39 7.34 23.00
N PRO A 137 -0.38 7.03 21.94
CA PRO A 137 -0.75 5.64 21.60
C PRO A 137 0.44 4.76 21.21
N ASN A 138 1.57 5.34 20.84
CA ASN A 138 2.78 4.61 20.45
C ASN A 138 4.02 5.39 20.94
N LEU A 139 4.55 5.02 22.11
CA LEU A 139 5.72 5.67 22.71
C LEU A 139 7.06 5.16 22.15
N GLU A 140 7.05 3.98 21.50
CA GLU A 140 8.24 3.43 20.85
C GLU A 140 8.57 4.23 19.59
N LEU A 141 7.55 4.57 18.79
CA LEU A 141 7.72 5.33 17.56
C LEU A 141 7.77 6.85 17.78
N TYR A 142 7.22 7.35 18.89
CA TYR A 142 7.12 8.79 19.17
C TYR A 142 7.43 9.11 20.64
N LEU A 143 8.00 10.29 20.88
CA LEU A 143 8.22 10.94 22.18
C LEU A 143 9.23 10.26 23.13
N GLY A 144 9.41 8.93 23.07
CA GLY A 144 10.41 8.22 23.87
C GLY A 144 11.84 8.64 23.54
N ASN A 145 12.76 8.51 24.51
CA ASN A 145 14.16 8.94 24.32
C ASN A 145 14.89 8.14 23.23
N ASP A 146 14.60 6.84 23.12
CA ASP A 146 15.17 5.96 22.08
C ASP A 146 14.26 5.88 20.84
N SER A 147 13.26 6.75 20.78
CA SER A 147 12.33 6.82 19.66
C SER A 147 12.99 7.34 18.41
N ALA A 148 12.44 6.99 17.24
CA ALA A 148 12.80 7.68 16.00
C ALA A 148 12.34 9.15 15.99
N HIS A 149 11.39 9.53 16.86
CA HIS A 149 10.86 10.89 16.98
C HIS A 149 10.82 11.35 18.45
N PRO A 150 11.97 11.58 19.11
CA PRO A 150 11.99 11.99 20.50
C PRO A 150 11.39 13.39 20.67
N ILE A 151 10.70 13.62 21.79
CA ILE A 151 9.86 14.81 22.00
C ILE A 151 10.66 16.11 22.03
N ASP A 152 11.89 16.07 22.51
CA ASP A 152 12.81 17.21 22.62
C ASP A 152 13.38 17.64 21.26
N GLU A 153 13.32 16.78 20.24
CA GLU A 153 13.75 17.09 18.87
C GLU A 153 12.60 17.46 17.92
N PHE A 154 11.41 16.91 18.13
CA PHE A 154 10.27 17.07 17.23
C PHE A 154 9.12 17.89 17.83
N GLY A 155 8.95 17.90 19.15
CA GLY A 155 7.77 18.46 19.80
C GLY A 155 6.46 17.81 19.31
N CYS A 156 5.33 18.45 19.59
CA CYS A 156 3.99 18.03 19.18
C CYS A 156 3.54 18.75 17.90
N THR A 157 3.81 20.04 17.77
CA THR A 157 3.27 20.86 16.67
C THR A 157 3.86 20.56 15.30
N VAL A 158 5.02 19.90 15.22
CA VAL A 158 5.60 19.48 13.94
C VAL A 158 4.71 18.43 13.26
N CYS A 159 4.19 17.47 14.04
CA CYS A 159 3.32 16.42 13.52
C CYS A 159 1.85 16.86 13.50
N HIS A 160 1.40 17.54 14.56
CA HIS A 160 -0.02 17.87 14.74
C HIS A 160 -0.40 19.26 14.21
N GLY A 161 0.54 20.16 13.91
CA GLY A 161 0.24 21.57 13.66
C GLY A 161 -0.21 22.29 14.94
N GLY A 162 -0.96 23.38 14.77
CA GLY A 162 -1.43 24.21 15.87
C GLY A 162 -0.45 25.33 16.22
N ARG A 163 -0.73 26.02 17.33
CA ARG A 163 0.08 27.13 17.81
C ARG A 163 0.84 26.71 19.06
N GLY A 164 2.09 26.28 18.91
CA GLY A 164 2.88 25.70 20.01
C GLY A 164 3.12 26.65 21.18
N ARG A 165 3.04 27.97 20.95
CA ARG A 165 3.14 28.99 22.01
C ARG A 165 1.82 29.23 22.77
N GLY A 166 0.72 28.62 22.32
CA GLY A 166 -0.59 28.70 22.98
C GLY A 166 -0.53 28.19 24.41
N THR A 167 -1.34 28.77 25.28
CA THR A 167 -1.37 28.48 26.72
C THR A 167 -2.75 28.09 27.23
N ASP A 168 -3.73 28.02 26.33
CA ASP A 168 -5.09 27.60 26.59
C ASP A 168 -5.63 26.80 25.40
N PHE A 169 -6.84 26.25 25.55
CA PHE A 169 -7.46 25.37 24.57
C PHE A 169 -7.63 26.03 23.19
N VAL A 170 -8.04 27.30 23.14
CA VAL A 170 -8.33 28.02 21.89
C VAL A 170 -7.04 28.57 21.28
N SER A 171 -6.15 29.15 22.09
CA SER A 171 -4.91 29.74 21.63
C SER A 171 -3.89 28.71 21.12
N ALA A 172 -4.01 27.44 21.51
CA ALA A 172 -3.25 26.33 20.92
C ALA A 172 -3.77 25.91 19.53
N ALA A 173 -4.90 26.47 19.09
CA ALA A 173 -5.56 26.22 17.81
C ALA A 173 -5.97 24.74 17.61
N HIS A 174 -6.59 24.14 18.62
CA HIS A 174 -7.22 22.81 18.49
C HIS A 174 -8.33 22.85 17.44
N THR A 175 -8.44 21.77 16.67
CA THR A 175 -9.45 21.65 15.61
C THR A 175 -10.34 20.44 15.90
N PRO A 176 -11.67 20.61 15.93
CA PRO A 176 -12.59 19.51 16.14
C PRO A 176 -12.57 18.54 14.93
N ALA A 177 -12.90 17.28 15.19
CA ALA A 177 -13.02 16.25 14.17
C ALA A 177 -14.37 16.28 13.43
N SER A 178 -15.38 16.92 14.01
CA SER A 178 -16.74 17.02 13.45
C SER A 178 -17.45 18.30 13.91
N ALA A 179 -18.51 18.68 13.21
CA ALA A 179 -19.38 19.79 13.60
C ALA A 179 -20.01 19.58 15.00
N GLN A 180 -20.44 18.35 15.30
CA GLN A 180 -20.98 18.02 16.63
C GLN A 180 -19.93 18.23 17.74
N GLN A 181 -18.68 17.88 17.48
CA GLN A 181 -17.60 18.13 18.43
C GLN A 181 -17.28 19.63 18.54
N ALA A 182 -17.39 20.38 17.44
CA ALA A 182 -17.25 21.83 17.46
C ALA A 182 -18.30 22.46 18.41
N GLU A 183 -19.57 22.10 18.26
CA GLU A 183 -20.66 22.55 19.14
C GLU A 183 -20.39 22.18 20.61
N GLU A 184 -19.97 20.93 20.90
CA GLU A 184 -19.60 20.51 22.25
C GLU A 184 -18.45 21.37 22.82
N TRP A 185 -17.46 21.69 21.99
CA TRP A 185 -16.29 22.46 22.41
C TRP A 185 -16.60 23.96 22.56
N GLU A 186 -17.51 24.51 21.77
CA GLU A 186 -18.07 25.85 21.95
C GLU A 186 -18.72 25.97 23.34
N GLU A 187 -19.60 25.03 23.69
CA GLU A 187 -20.30 25.04 24.97
C GLU A 187 -19.35 24.81 26.16
N LYS A 188 -18.42 23.86 26.03
CA LYS A 188 -17.60 23.41 27.17
C LYS A 188 -16.33 24.24 27.38
N TYR A 189 -15.72 24.71 26.30
CA TYR A 189 -14.40 25.34 26.32
C TYR A 189 -14.40 26.75 25.72
N GLY A 190 -15.55 27.26 25.26
CA GLY A 190 -15.61 28.54 24.53
C GLY A 190 -14.77 28.49 23.25
N TRP A 191 -14.72 27.33 22.60
CA TRP A 191 -13.93 27.16 21.38
C TRP A 191 -14.42 28.07 20.27
N GLU A 192 -13.48 28.67 19.53
CA GLU A 192 -13.76 29.39 18.30
C GLU A 192 -12.60 29.18 17.32
N PRO A 193 -12.87 29.18 16.00
CA PRO A 193 -11.82 29.04 15.00
C PRO A 193 -10.87 30.26 15.02
N LEU A 194 -9.57 29.99 15.17
CA LEU A 194 -8.54 31.02 15.18
C LEU A 194 -8.22 31.50 13.75
N HIS A 195 -9.09 32.34 13.17
CA HIS A 195 -9.08 32.73 11.75
C HIS A 195 -7.77 33.32 11.21
N HIS A 196 -6.95 33.93 12.06
CA HIS A 196 -5.69 34.56 11.66
C HIS A 196 -4.46 33.67 11.83
N TRP A 197 -4.64 32.42 12.26
CA TRP A 197 -3.54 31.46 12.39
C TRP A 197 -3.52 30.50 11.21
N GLU A 198 -2.45 30.56 10.41
CA GLU A 198 -2.35 29.84 9.14
C GLU A 198 -2.23 28.31 9.32
N LYS A 199 -1.73 27.85 10.48
CA LYS A 199 -1.39 26.45 10.76
C LYS A 199 -2.18 25.92 11.96
N PRO A 200 -3.53 25.87 11.92
CA PRO A 200 -4.31 25.24 12.98
C PRO A 200 -3.93 23.76 13.14
N MET A 201 -4.24 23.18 14.29
CA MET A 201 -3.94 21.77 14.55
C MET A 201 -4.74 20.89 13.58
N LEU A 202 -4.15 19.81 13.09
CA LEU A 202 -4.84 18.80 12.31
C LEU A 202 -5.85 18.10 13.21
N SER A 203 -7.07 17.92 12.71
CA SER A 203 -8.05 17.07 13.39
C SER A 203 -7.57 15.61 13.39
N LYS A 204 -8.12 14.81 14.31
CA LYS A 204 -7.65 13.45 14.59
C LYS A 204 -7.48 12.58 13.34
N GLN A 205 -8.39 12.64 12.37
CA GLN A 205 -8.31 11.81 11.17
C GLN A 205 -7.21 12.22 10.17
N TYR A 206 -6.67 13.45 10.28
CA TYR A 206 -5.69 13.98 9.33
C TYR A 206 -4.26 14.06 9.88
N VAL A 207 -4.02 13.61 11.12
CA VAL A 207 -2.71 13.75 11.78
C VAL A 207 -1.56 13.09 11.01
N GLU A 208 -1.84 12.01 10.26
CA GLU A 208 -0.85 11.34 9.42
C GLU A 208 -0.30 12.23 8.30
N ALA A 209 -1.00 13.32 7.93
CA ALA A 209 -0.49 14.31 6.97
C ALA A 209 0.87 14.90 7.41
N GLY A 210 1.10 15.01 8.72
CA GLY A 210 2.36 15.49 9.29
C GLY A 210 3.55 14.61 8.94
N CYS A 211 3.36 13.29 8.75
CA CYS A 211 4.43 12.37 8.38
C CYS A 211 5.03 12.72 7.00
N PHE A 212 4.20 13.21 6.07
CA PHE A 212 4.65 13.52 4.72
C PHE A 212 5.71 14.64 4.70
N GLN A 213 5.70 15.55 5.68
CA GLN A 213 6.63 16.68 5.72
C GLN A 213 8.10 16.25 5.65
N CYS A 214 8.47 15.20 6.38
CA CYS A 214 9.84 14.68 6.43
C CYS A 214 10.03 13.43 5.56
N HIS A 215 8.96 12.68 5.31
CA HIS A 215 8.99 11.39 4.61
C HIS A 215 8.53 11.47 3.14
N ALA A 216 8.35 12.66 2.57
CA ALA A 216 7.95 12.88 1.16
C ALA A 216 8.88 12.22 0.12
N GLY A 217 10.04 11.70 0.52
CA GLY A 217 10.92 10.90 -0.34
C GLY A 217 10.62 9.41 -0.38
N GLN A 218 10.17 8.85 0.72
CA GLN A 218 10.02 7.40 0.87
C GLN A 218 8.84 6.88 0.07
N GLY A 219 8.94 5.66 -0.48
CA GLY A 219 7.85 5.04 -1.24
C GLY A 219 6.62 4.71 -0.39
N THR A 220 6.84 4.18 0.81
CA THR A 220 5.81 3.87 1.82
C THR A 220 6.27 4.36 3.18
N ILE A 221 5.37 4.96 3.96
CA ILE A 221 5.68 5.53 5.29
C ILE A 221 5.13 4.61 6.37
N LYS A 222 6.00 4.00 7.18
CA LYS A 222 5.57 3.07 8.23
C LYS A 222 4.72 3.78 9.29
N GLY A 223 3.58 3.18 9.65
CA GLY A 223 2.69 3.72 10.67
C GLY A 223 1.78 4.86 10.19
N ALA A 224 1.74 5.15 8.87
CA ALA A 224 0.90 6.17 8.27
C ALA A 224 -0.02 5.55 7.18
N GLU A 225 -0.88 4.62 7.59
CA GLU A 225 -1.67 3.80 6.67
C GLU A 225 -2.70 4.61 5.86
N LYS A 226 -3.36 5.59 6.48
CA LYS A 226 -4.32 6.48 5.80
C LYS A 226 -3.60 7.38 4.80
N LEU A 227 -2.43 7.92 5.15
CA LEU A 227 -1.58 8.69 4.22
C LEU A 227 -1.12 7.82 3.04
N ASN A 228 -0.62 6.61 3.29
CA ASN A 228 -0.19 5.69 2.24
C ASN A 228 -1.34 5.30 1.31
N LEU A 229 -2.55 5.12 1.86
CA LEU A 229 -3.76 4.88 1.08
C LEU A 229 -4.09 6.10 0.20
N GLY A 230 -4.04 7.31 0.75
CA GLY A 230 -4.26 8.55 0.02
C GLY A 230 -3.30 8.73 -1.15
N LEU A 231 -2.01 8.48 -0.93
CA LEU A 231 -0.99 8.48 -1.99
C LEU A 231 -1.29 7.40 -3.04
N SER A 232 -1.70 6.21 -2.63
CA SER A 232 -2.05 5.11 -3.55
C SER A 232 -3.28 5.46 -4.41
N ILE A 233 -4.27 6.16 -3.86
CA ILE A 233 -5.45 6.64 -4.60
C ILE A 233 -5.04 7.75 -5.59
N ILE A 234 -4.21 8.71 -5.17
CA ILE A 234 -3.66 9.74 -6.08
C ILE A 234 -2.91 9.10 -7.24
N GLU A 235 -2.10 8.07 -6.97
CA GLU A 235 -1.36 7.30 -7.98
C GLU A 235 -2.32 6.59 -8.95
N ARG A 236 -3.38 5.97 -8.41
CA ARG A 236 -4.35 5.18 -9.17
C ARG A 236 -5.27 6.04 -10.04
N SER A 237 -5.83 7.09 -9.47
CA SER A 237 -6.66 8.09 -10.18
C SER A 237 -5.84 8.95 -11.14
N GLY A 238 -4.52 9.00 -10.94
CA GLY A 238 -3.58 9.73 -11.78
C GLY A 238 -3.74 11.24 -11.70
N CYS A 239 -4.02 11.78 -10.50
CA CYS A 239 -4.18 13.23 -10.30
C CYS A 239 -2.97 14.01 -10.85
N TYR A 240 -1.77 13.42 -10.77
CA TYR A 240 -0.52 13.99 -11.26
C TYR A 240 -0.44 14.25 -12.77
N THR A 241 -1.38 13.72 -13.56
CA THR A 241 -1.40 13.93 -15.02
C THR A 241 -2.11 15.22 -15.41
N CYS A 242 -3.15 15.59 -14.65
CA CYS A 242 -3.84 16.87 -14.79
C CYS A 242 -3.20 17.95 -13.92
N HIS A 243 -2.82 17.59 -12.70
CA HIS A 243 -2.21 18.47 -11.72
C HIS A 243 -0.71 18.19 -11.65
N THR A 244 0.14 19.19 -11.78
CA THR A 244 1.58 18.96 -11.58
C THR A 244 1.84 18.62 -10.10
N ILE A 245 2.49 17.48 -9.84
CA ILE A 245 2.95 17.06 -8.51
C ILE A 245 4.38 16.57 -8.67
N ASN A 246 5.35 17.26 -8.08
CA ASN A 246 6.77 17.03 -8.36
C ASN A 246 7.24 15.59 -8.08
N ARG A 247 6.68 14.91 -7.07
CA ARG A 247 7.01 13.51 -6.73
C ARG A 247 6.66 12.53 -7.86
N TYR A 248 5.65 12.84 -8.66
CA TYR A 248 5.16 11.97 -9.74
C TYR A 248 5.62 12.44 -11.12
N LYS A 249 6.69 13.24 -11.17
CA LYS A 249 7.27 13.69 -12.44
C LYS A 249 7.67 12.47 -13.28
N ASN A 250 7.26 12.48 -14.55
CA ASN A 250 7.49 11.40 -15.53
C ASN A 250 6.79 10.06 -15.23
N TRP A 251 5.83 10.03 -14.30
CA TRP A 251 5.03 8.82 -14.10
C TRP A 251 4.15 8.49 -15.33
N PRO A 252 3.88 7.20 -15.58
CA PRO A 252 3.12 6.78 -16.74
C PRO A 252 1.65 7.22 -16.64
N LYS A 253 1.03 7.54 -17.78
CA LYS A 253 -0.39 7.88 -17.83
C LYS A 253 -1.27 6.72 -17.31
N PRO A 254 -2.34 6.99 -16.53
CA PRO A 254 -3.20 5.95 -15.97
C PRO A 254 -4.20 5.37 -16.99
N GLY A 255 -4.60 6.15 -17.99
CA GLY A 255 -5.62 5.77 -18.96
C GLY A 255 -5.07 4.86 -20.06
N PRO A 256 -5.94 4.03 -20.67
CA PRO A 256 -5.55 3.20 -21.81
C PRO A 256 -5.13 4.05 -23.01
N ASP A 257 -4.29 3.46 -23.85
CA ASP A 257 -3.95 3.99 -25.16
C ASP A 257 -5.18 4.00 -26.08
N LEU A 258 -5.52 5.15 -26.64
CA LEU A 258 -6.65 5.36 -27.55
C LEU A 258 -6.22 5.45 -29.02
N THR A 259 -4.93 5.33 -29.35
CA THR A 259 -4.49 5.44 -30.74
C THR A 259 -4.91 4.25 -31.60
N LYS A 260 -5.49 3.17 -31.04
CA LYS A 260 -5.99 1.98 -31.79
C LYS A 260 -7.38 1.52 -31.32
N LEU A 261 -8.14 2.42 -30.70
CA LEU A 261 -9.42 2.11 -30.05
C LEU A 261 -10.46 1.49 -31.01
N SER A 262 -10.46 1.84 -32.30
CA SER A 262 -11.48 1.42 -33.28
C SER A 262 -11.49 -0.10 -33.50
N SER A 263 -10.35 -0.76 -33.29
CA SER A 263 -10.22 -2.22 -33.36
C SER A 263 -10.76 -2.96 -32.13
N LYS A 264 -11.07 -2.23 -31.05
CA LYS A 264 -11.45 -2.78 -29.75
C LYS A 264 -12.92 -2.50 -29.39
N ILE A 265 -13.38 -1.28 -29.63
CA ILE A 265 -14.69 -0.79 -29.18
C ILE A 265 -15.48 -0.15 -30.32
N SER A 266 -16.81 -0.18 -30.22
CA SER A 266 -17.70 0.51 -31.17
C SER A 266 -17.91 1.98 -30.80
N LYS A 267 -18.30 2.83 -31.76
CA LYS A 267 -18.67 4.24 -31.51
C LYS A 267 -19.80 4.36 -30.48
N LYS A 268 -20.79 3.47 -30.56
CA LYS A 268 -21.90 3.39 -29.62
C LYS A 268 -21.40 3.16 -28.20
N TRP A 269 -20.56 2.14 -28.00
CA TRP A 269 -20.02 1.83 -26.67
C TRP A 269 -19.16 2.99 -26.13
N ALA A 270 -18.34 3.62 -26.99
CA ALA A 270 -17.52 4.77 -26.60
C ALA A 270 -18.36 5.96 -26.13
N TYR A 271 -19.47 6.25 -26.82
CA TYR A 271 -20.41 7.31 -26.43
C TYR A 271 -20.95 7.06 -25.02
N GLN A 272 -21.51 5.87 -24.79
CA GLN A 272 -22.11 5.51 -23.50
C GLN A 272 -21.08 5.53 -22.36
N TRP A 273 -19.86 5.07 -22.65
CA TRP A 273 -18.76 5.08 -21.69
C TRP A 273 -18.34 6.49 -21.29
N ILE A 274 -18.24 7.40 -22.26
CA ILE A 274 -17.88 8.80 -22.00
C ILE A 274 -19.01 9.54 -21.26
N GLN A 275 -20.27 9.23 -21.61
CA GLN A 275 -21.44 9.80 -20.96
C GLN A 275 -21.48 9.48 -19.46
N SER A 276 -21.34 8.19 -19.12
CA SER A 276 -21.45 7.75 -17.73
C SER A 276 -20.66 6.45 -17.48
N PRO A 277 -19.35 6.52 -17.17
CA PRO A 277 -18.50 5.33 -17.01
C PRO A 277 -19.03 4.32 -15.98
N ARG A 278 -19.58 4.81 -14.86
CA ARG A 278 -20.04 3.97 -13.74
C ARG A 278 -21.30 3.15 -14.02
N THR A 279 -22.07 3.47 -15.06
CA THR A 279 -23.23 2.63 -15.44
C THR A 279 -22.79 1.31 -16.06
N PHE A 280 -21.62 1.28 -16.71
CA PHE A 280 -21.01 0.04 -17.20
C PHE A 280 -20.15 -0.63 -16.13
N ARG A 281 -19.39 0.15 -15.36
CA ARG A 281 -18.44 -0.35 -14.35
C ARG A 281 -18.45 0.48 -13.08
N PRO A 282 -19.13 0.02 -12.02
CA PRO A 282 -19.27 0.78 -10.77
C PRO A 282 -17.94 1.18 -10.10
N ASP A 283 -16.91 0.35 -10.25
CA ASP A 283 -15.57 0.46 -9.67
C ASP A 283 -14.54 1.07 -10.65
N THR A 284 -14.99 1.78 -11.70
CA THR A 284 -14.05 2.37 -12.66
C THR A 284 -13.37 3.63 -12.14
N TRP A 285 -12.08 3.73 -12.47
CA TRP A 285 -11.25 4.94 -12.27
C TRP A 285 -11.38 5.97 -13.39
N MET A 286 -12.17 5.71 -14.44
CA MET A 286 -12.52 6.74 -15.42
C MET A 286 -13.53 7.69 -14.78
N PRO A 287 -13.20 8.97 -14.59
CA PRO A 287 -14.09 9.89 -13.90
C PRO A 287 -15.22 10.38 -14.82
N ALA A 288 -16.31 10.85 -14.23
CA ALA A 288 -17.45 11.41 -14.93
C ALA A 288 -17.19 12.88 -15.33
N PHE A 289 -17.30 13.18 -16.63
CA PHE A 289 -17.11 14.54 -17.17
C PHE A 289 -18.42 15.26 -17.46
N PHE A 290 -19.50 14.52 -17.71
CA PHE A 290 -20.79 15.03 -18.14
C PHE A 290 -21.84 14.85 -17.06
N ASP A 291 -22.95 15.57 -17.18
CA ASP A 291 -24.06 15.55 -16.22
C ASP A 291 -23.65 15.86 -14.77
N GLN A 292 -22.67 16.75 -14.62
CA GLN A 292 -22.15 17.17 -13.33
C GLN A 292 -23.04 18.26 -12.72
N SER A 293 -22.76 18.64 -11.46
CA SER A 293 -23.55 19.64 -10.72
C SER A 293 -23.74 20.97 -11.47
N ASN A 294 -22.77 21.38 -12.30
CA ASN A 294 -22.84 22.59 -13.13
C ASN A 294 -23.25 22.35 -14.60
N THR A 295 -23.44 21.10 -15.04
CA THR A 295 -23.79 20.72 -16.43
C THR A 295 -24.93 19.71 -16.53
N SER A 296 -25.80 19.64 -15.51
CA SER A 296 -26.90 18.67 -15.42
C SER A 296 -28.29 19.25 -15.70
N ASP A 297 -28.41 20.56 -15.94
CA ASP A 297 -29.66 21.20 -16.36
C ASP A 297 -30.07 20.76 -17.79
N PRO A 298 -31.36 20.88 -18.18
CA PRO A 298 -31.85 20.36 -19.46
C PRO A 298 -31.12 20.90 -20.71
N GLU A 299 -30.68 22.15 -20.71
CA GLU A 299 -29.97 22.74 -21.85
C GLU A 299 -28.51 22.26 -21.88
N SER A 300 -27.84 22.21 -20.71
CA SER A 300 -26.51 21.60 -20.62
C SER A 300 -26.51 20.13 -21.03
N ARG A 301 -27.54 19.34 -20.70
CA ARG A 301 -27.64 17.93 -21.13
C ARG A 301 -27.69 17.78 -22.64
N LYS A 302 -28.52 18.57 -23.33
CA LYS A 302 -28.56 18.58 -24.80
C LYS A 302 -27.20 18.89 -25.39
N ARG A 303 -26.46 19.85 -24.81
CA ARG A 303 -25.09 20.15 -25.23
C ARG A 303 -24.14 18.99 -24.96
N ASN A 304 -24.15 18.41 -23.75
CA ASN A 304 -23.32 17.27 -23.37
C ASN A 304 -23.44 16.14 -24.41
N GLU A 305 -24.68 15.82 -24.82
CA GLU A 305 -24.94 14.79 -25.82
C GLU A 305 -24.18 15.02 -27.14
N GLN A 306 -24.12 16.27 -27.59
CA GLN A 306 -23.43 16.65 -28.83
C GLN A 306 -21.91 16.77 -28.66
N GLU A 307 -21.44 17.20 -27.48
CA GLU A 307 -20.01 17.21 -27.15
C GLU A 307 -19.43 15.79 -27.15
N ILE A 308 -20.18 14.82 -26.61
CA ILE A 308 -19.76 13.40 -26.61
C ILE A 308 -19.68 12.88 -28.05
N HIS A 309 -20.65 13.20 -28.92
CA HIS A 309 -20.59 12.84 -30.35
C HIS A 309 -19.34 13.39 -31.03
N ALA A 310 -19.02 14.66 -30.79
CA ALA A 310 -17.84 15.30 -31.35
C ALA A 310 -16.53 14.63 -30.86
N ILE A 311 -16.42 14.36 -29.56
CA ILE A 311 -15.27 13.64 -28.98
C ILE A 311 -15.14 12.24 -29.62
N VAL A 312 -16.23 11.47 -29.69
CA VAL A 312 -16.23 10.13 -30.30
C VAL A 312 -15.84 10.20 -31.78
N ALA A 313 -16.36 11.18 -32.53
CA ALA A 313 -16.02 11.36 -33.94
C ALA A 313 -14.51 11.61 -34.13
N TYR A 314 -13.94 12.54 -33.36
CA TYR A 314 -12.52 12.86 -33.42
C TYR A 314 -11.64 11.67 -33.05
N LEU A 315 -12.00 10.96 -31.97
CA LEU A 315 -11.29 9.77 -31.52
C LEU A 315 -11.29 8.69 -32.62
N PHE A 316 -12.42 8.38 -33.24
CA PHE A 316 -12.50 7.34 -34.27
C PHE A 316 -11.90 7.74 -35.63
N ALA A 317 -11.85 9.03 -35.97
CA ALA A 317 -11.27 9.50 -37.23
C ALA A 317 -9.75 9.29 -37.30
N ASN A 318 -9.06 9.37 -36.15
CA ASN A 318 -7.59 9.35 -36.06
C ASN A 318 -7.06 8.00 -35.56
N ASN A 319 -7.54 6.89 -36.14
CA ASN A 319 -7.24 5.54 -35.65
C ASN A 319 -6.80 4.60 -36.80
N PRO A 320 -5.51 4.21 -36.87
CA PRO A 320 -5.05 3.19 -37.81
C PRO A 320 -5.64 1.82 -37.49
N GLU A 321 -5.71 0.97 -38.51
CA GLU A 321 -6.13 -0.42 -38.34
C GLU A 321 -5.13 -1.21 -37.48
N TYR A 322 -5.65 -2.16 -36.71
CA TYR A 322 -4.84 -3.11 -35.95
C TYR A 322 -5.06 -4.53 -36.49
N PRO A 323 -4.02 -5.17 -37.06
CA PRO A 323 -4.15 -6.51 -37.61
C PRO A 323 -4.33 -7.52 -36.48
N ALA A 324 -5.42 -8.29 -36.52
CA ALA A 324 -5.71 -9.37 -35.58
C ALA A 324 -5.48 -10.73 -36.24
N ALA A 325 -4.73 -11.61 -35.59
CA ALA A 325 -4.62 -13.01 -36.03
C ALA A 325 -5.95 -13.75 -35.82
N SER A 326 -6.19 -14.76 -36.65
CA SER A 326 -7.32 -15.67 -36.48
C SER A 326 -7.15 -16.53 -35.22
N ILE A 327 -8.27 -16.89 -34.60
CA ILE A 327 -8.26 -17.81 -33.46
C ILE A 327 -8.13 -19.24 -34.03
N PRO A 328 -7.13 -20.03 -33.60
CA PRO A 328 -6.85 -21.32 -34.21
C PRO A 328 -7.86 -22.42 -33.83
N LEU A 329 -8.60 -22.25 -32.72
CA LEU A 329 -9.57 -23.21 -32.22
C LEU A 329 -10.70 -22.55 -31.43
N GLU A 330 -11.83 -23.23 -31.29
CA GLU A 330 -12.95 -22.75 -30.47
C GLU A 330 -12.68 -23.01 -28.99
N GLY A 331 -12.86 -21.99 -28.15
CA GLY A 331 -12.56 -22.07 -26.73
C GLY A 331 -13.67 -22.70 -25.88
N ALA A 332 -13.30 -23.47 -24.85
CA ALA A 332 -14.23 -23.99 -23.84
C ALA A 332 -14.35 -23.02 -22.66
N ILE A 333 -15.55 -22.49 -22.41
CA ILE A 333 -15.83 -21.49 -21.38
C ILE A 333 -15.41 -21.96 -19.98
N GLN A 334 -15.74 -23.19 -19.60
CA GLN A 334 -15.43 -23.71 -18.25
C GLN A 334 -13.92 -23.82 -18.01
N LYS A 335 -13.16 -24.28 -19.00
CA LYS A 335 -11.69 -24.30 -18.93
C LYS A 335 -11.13 -22.88 -18.85
N GLY A 336 -11.71 -21.94 -19.61
CA GLY A 336 -11.32 -20.53 -19.54
C GLY A 336 -11.51 -19.93 -18.15
N LYS A 337 -12.62 -20.25 -17.48
CA LYS A 337 -12.89 -19.83 -16.10
C LYS A 337 -11.83 -20.34 -15.12
N GLU A 338 -11.47 -21.62 -15.21
CA GLU A 338 -10.41 -22.22 -14.37
C GLU A 338 -9.03 -21.61 -14.63
N ILE A 339 -8.68 -21.34 -15.89
CA ILE A 339 -7.40 -20.70 -16.21
C ILE A 339 -7.34 -19.30 -15.60
N VAL A 340 -8.42 -18.51 -15.72
CA VAL A 340 -8.50 -17.16 -15.14
C VAL A 340 -8.29 -17.17 -13.63
N SER A 341 -8.83 -18.16 -12.91
CA SER A 341 -8.67 -18.25 -11.44
C SER A 341 -7.29 -18.76 -10.99
N SER A 342 -6.54 -19.44 -11.86
CA SER A 342 -5.32 -20.16 -11.45
C SER A 342 -4.00 -19.59 -12.00
N VAL A 343 -3.99 -18.99 -13.19
CA VAL A 343 -2.74 -18.63 -13.88
C VAL A 343 -2.10 -17.32 -13.37
N GLY A 344 -2.86 -16.50 -12.64
CA GLY A 344 -2.38 -15.25 -12.06
C GLY A 344 -3.23 -14.01 -12.37
N CYS A 345 -4.28 -14.12 -13.19
CA CYS A 345 -5.12 -12.97 -13.58
C CYS A 345 -5.69 -12.24 -12.35
N MET A 346 -6.05 -12.97 -11.30
CA MET A 346 -6.66 -12.44 -10.08
C MET A 346 -5.69 -11.66 -9.17
N GLY A 347 -4.40 -11.59 -9.50
CA GLY A 347 -3.46 -10.70 -8.82
C GLY A 347 -3.66 -9.23 -9.19
N CYS A 348 -4.25 -8.96 -10.36
CA CYS A 348 -4.51 -7.61 -10.87
C CYS A 348 -5.98 -7.37 -11.27
N HIS A 349 -6.75 -8.42 -11.57
CA HIS A 349 -8.12 -8.30 -12.06
C HIS A 349 -9.13 -8.88 -11.06
N ARG A 350 -10.35 -8.33 -11.09
CA ARG A 350 -11.52 -8.90 -10.42
C ARG A 350 -12.53 -9.40 -11.46
N ILE A 351 -13.33 -10.40 -11.09
CA ILE A 351 -14.45 -10.86 -11.95
C ILE A 351 -15.66 -9.95 -11.73
N GLU A 352 -15.96 -9.66 -10.47
CA GLU A 352 -17.08 -8.81 -10.06
C GLU A 352 -16.57 -7.50 -9.43
N PRO A 353 -17.38 -6.43 -9.45
CA PRO A 353 -17.06 -5.19 -8.75
C PRO A 353 -16.80 -5.45 -7.26
N ARG A 354 -16.03 -4.55 -6.65
CA ARG A 354 -15.83 -4.56 -5.19
C ARG A 354 -17.16 -4.42 -4.47
N ASP A 355 -17.36 -5.22 -3.42
CA ASP A 355 -18.47 -5.04 -2.50
C ASP A 355 -18.31 -3.67 -1.81
N PRO A 356 -19.32 -2.79 -1.81
CA PRO A 356 -19.26 -1.51 -1.13
C PRO A 356 -18.89 -1.59 0.36
N SER A 357 -19.14 -2.73 1.01
CA SER A 357 -18.77 -3.01 2.40
C SER A 357 -17.32 -3.50 2.60
N GLU A 358 -16.64 -3.91 1.52
CA GLU A 358 -15.22 -4.27 1.57
C GLU A 358 -14.37 -3.00 1.76
N ALA A 359 -13.66 -2.92 2.89
CA ALA A 359 -12.79 -1.80 3.21
C ALA A 359 -11.75 -1.56 2.10
N LEU A 360 -11.51 -0.28 1.76
CA LEU A 360 -10.50 0.06 0.76
C LEU A 360 -9.11 0.01 1.40
N THR A 361 -8.27 -0.88 0.91
CA THR A 361 -6.88 -1.03 1.36
C THR A 361 -5.93 -0.99 0.17
N ARG A 362 -4.62 -0.94 0.45
CA ARG A 362 -3.61 -1.04 -0.61
C ARG A 362 -3.70 -2.39 -1.33
N ASP A 363 -4.05 -3.48 -0.63
CA ASP A 363 -4.22 -4.80 -1.25
C ASP A 363 -5.45 -4.89 -2.16
N THR A 364 -6.57 -4.26 -1.78
CA THR A 364 -7.73 -4.21 -2.67
C THR A 364 -7.40 -3.40 -3.93
N LEU A 365 -6.68 -2.27 -3.80
CA LEU A 365 -6.20 -1.48 -4.95
C LEU A 365 -5.25 -2.26 -5.86
N ARG A 366 -4.37 -3.12 -5.30
CA ARG A 366 -3.49 -4.01 -6.08
C ARG A 366 -4.28 -4.98 -6.96
N ARG A 367 -5.35 -5.58 -6.41
CA ARG A 367 -6.27 -6.47 -7.16
C ARG A 367 -7.17 -5.74 -8.15
N GLU A 368 -7.24 -4.43 -8.06
CA GLU A 368 -8.02 -3.55 -8.95
C GLU A 368 -7.15 -2.83 -9.96
N GLN A 369 -5.86 -3.17 -10.09
CA GLN A 369 -4.96 -2.50 -11.03
C GLN A 369 -5.41 -2.73 -12.48
N GLY A 370 -5.77 -3.96 -12.82
CA GLY A 370 -6.43 -4.33 -14.06
C GLY A 370 -7.94 -4.06 -13.99
N PRO A 371 -8.60 -3.76 -15.12
CA PRO A 371 -10.05 -3.61 -15.13
C PRO A 371 -10.74 -4.90 -14.73
N ASN A 372 -11.85 -4.80 -13.98
CA ASN A 372 -12.69 -5.97 -13.75
C ASN A 372 -13.29 -6.52 -15.06
N PHE A 373 -13.66 -7.80 -15.04
CA PHE A 373 -14.16 -8.53 -16.19
C PHE A 373 -15.68 -8.47 -16.36
N SER A 374 -16.41 -7.82 -15.44
CA SER A 374 -17.85 -7.64 -15.56
C SER A 374 -18.22 -6.92 -16.86
N GLY A 375 -19.19 -7.48 -17.58
CA GLY A 375 -19.68 -6.98 -18.87
C GLY A 375 -18.65 -6.93 -20.02
N LEU A 376 -17.44 -7.50 -19.86
CA LEU A 376 -16.35 -7.35 -20.83
C LEU A 376 -16.70 -7.81 -22.24
N GLY A 377 -17.53 -8.84 -22.38
CA GLY A 377 -18.04 -9.35 -23.66
C GLY A 377 -18.98 -8.39 -24.40
N SER A 378 -19.54 -7.38 -23.71
CA SER A 378 -20.31 -6.29 -24.33
C SER A 378 -19.42 -5.13 -24.82
N LYS A 379 -18.14 -5.09 -24.39
CA LYS A 379 -17.19 -4.03 -24.75
C LYS A 379 -16.35 -4.36 -25.99
N THR A 380 -15.89 -5.60 -26.10
CA THR A 380 -14.87 -6.00 -27.09
C THR A 380 -15.18 -7.36 -27.70
N SER A 381 -14.51 -7.71 -28.80
CA SER A 381 -14.70 -9.00 -29.48
C SER A 381 -13.82 -10.12 -28.92
N LYS A 382 -14.25 -11.37 -29.11
CA LYS A 382 -13.47 -12.60 -28.81
C LYS A 382 -12.11 -12.60 -29.53
N ALA A 383 -12.08 -12.16 -30.79
CA ALA A 383 -10.86 -12.06 -31.59
C ALA A 383 -9.87 -11.04 -30.99
N TRP A 384 -10.35 -9.88 -30.54
CA TRP A 384 -9.50 -8.90 -29.88
C TRP A 384 -8.94 -9.44 -28.56
N LEU A 385 -9.78 -10.11 -27.75
CA LEU A 385 -9.36 -10.71 -26.47
C LEU A 385 -8.25 -11.75 -26.67
N TYR A 386 -8.41 -12.66 -27.63
CA TYR A 386 -7.39 -13.66 -27.95
C TYR A 386 -6.04 -13.01 -28.27
N ASN A 387 -6.03 -12.04 -29.19
CA ASN A 387 -4.79 -11.36 -29.61
C ASN A 387 -4.16 -10.56 -28.46
N TRP A 388 -4.98 -9.88 -27.65
CA TRP A 388 -4.52 -9.17 -26.45
C TRP A 388 -3.88 -10.12 -25.44
N LEU A 389 -4.48 -11.28 -25.19
CA LEU A 389 -3.95 -12.27 -24.24
C LEU A 389 -2.65 -12.92 -24.72
N LYS A 390 -2.47 -13.08 -26.03
CA LYS A 390 -1.25 -13.64 -26.63
C LYS A 390 -0.07 -12.66 -26.58
N ASN A 391 -0.31 -11.38 -26.87
CA ASN A 391 0.71 -10.34 -26.86
C ASN A 391 0.13 -8.94 -26.61
N PRO A 392 -0.05 -8.52 -25.34
CA PRO A 392 -0.56 -7.18 -25.02
C PRO A 392 0.29 -6.05 -25.61
N HIS A 393 1.62 -6.24 -25.66
CA HIS A 393 2.58 -5.22 -26.09
C HIS A 393 2.53 -4.93 -27.60
N SER A 394 2.02 -5.84 -28.43
CA SER A 394 1.80 -5.54 -29.86
C SER A 394 0.67 -4.54 -30.07
N TYR A 395 -0.35 -4.56 -29.20
CA TYR A 395 -1.42 -3.57 -29.22
C TYR A 395 -0.95 -2.24 -28.61
N ASN A 396 -0.42 -2.28 -27.39
CA ASN A 396 0.11 -1.11 -26.69
C ASN A 396 1.51 -1.42 -26.13
N PRO A 397 2.59 -0.89 -26.71
CA PRO A 397 3.96 -1.15 -26.24
C PRO A 397 4.20 -0.79 -24.77
N ARG A 398 3.48 0.23 -24.26
CA ARG A 398 3.58 0.73 -22.88
C ARG A 398 2.56 0.12 -21.92
N THR A 399 1.86 -0.95 -22.32
CA THR A 399 0.87 -1.59 -21.45
C THR A 399 1.53 -2.17 -20.20
N LYS A 400 0.84 -2.06 -19.07
CA LYS A 400 1.21 -2.71 -17.81
C LYS A 400 0.71 -4.15 -17.72
N MET A 401 -0.21 -4.55 -18.61
CA MET A 401 -0.67 -5.94 -18.71
C MET A 401 0.47 -6.81 -19.25
N PRO A 402 1.03 -7.72 -18.44
CA PRO A 402 2.13 -8.54 -18.90
C PRO A 402 1.64 -9.71 -19.76
N ASN A 403 2.56 -10.39 -20.43
CA ASN A 403 2.27 -11.64 -21.11
C ASN A 403 2.24 -12.79 -20.07
N LEU A 404 1.08 -13.39 -19.85
CA LEU A 404 0.92 -14.54 -18.93
C LEU A 404 1.44 -15.87 -19.52
N ARG A 405 2.07 -15.83 -20.69
CA ARG A 405 2.66 -16.98 -21.40
C ARG A 405 1.61 -18.07 -21.66
N LEU A 406 0.44 -17.66 -22.16
CA LEU A 406 -0.64 -18.58 -22.50
C LEU A 406 -0.36 -19.28 -23.83
N SER A 407 -0.63 -20.58 -23.88
CA SER A 407 -0.69 -21.32 -25.15
C SER A 407 -1.87 -20.83 -26.02
N ASP A 408 -1.90 -21.23 -27.29
CA ASP A 408 -3.02 -20.87 -28.16
C ASP A 408 -4.35 -21.47 -27.68
N GLU A 409 -4.32 -22.69 -27.13
CA GLU A 409 -5.49 -23.32 -26.53
C GLU A 409 -5.96 -22.57 -25.28
N GLU A 410 -5.04 -22.23 -24.38
CA GLU A 410 -5.35 -21.49 -23.15
C GLU A 410 -5.93 -20.11 -23.48
N ALA A 411 -5.30 -19.37 -24.40
CA ALA A 411 -5.76 -18.06 -24.82
C ALA A 411 -7.14 -18.13 -25.48
N ALA A 412 -7.43 -19.17 -26.28
CA ALA A 412 -8.75 -19.36 -26.89
C ALA A 412 -9.83 -19.65 -25.82
N HIS A 413 -9.53 -20.49 -24.82
CA HIS A 413 -10.43 -20.78 -23.71
C HIS A 413 -10.72 -19.55 -22.86
N VAL A 414 -9.69 -18.79 -22.47
CA VAL A 414 -9.84 -17.55 -21.70
C VAL A 414 -10.62 -16.51 -22.51
N ALA A 415 -10.32 -16.34 -23.80
CA ALA A 415 -11.06 -15.41 -24.66
C ALA A 415 -12.54 -15.78 -24.78
N ALA A 416 -12.86 -17.07 -24.90
CA ALA A 416 -14.25 -17.55 -24.94
C ALA A 416 -14.99 -17.27 -23.62
N TYR A 417 -14.35 -17.53 -22.47
CA TYR A 417 -14.93 -17.22 -21.18
C TYR A 417 -15.15 -15.71 -21.01
N LEU A 418 -14.14 -14.88 -21.22
CA LEU A 418 -14.26 -13.42 -21.07
C LEU A 418 -15.28 -12.80 -22.04
N ALA A 419 -15.40 -13.33 -23.27
CA ALA A 419 -16.41 -12.89 -24.23
C ALA A 419 -17.85 -13.28 -23.82
N SER A 420 -18.01 -14.32 -22.98
CA SER A 420 -19.31 -14.74 -22.45
C SER A 420 -19.84 -13.85 -21.32
N LEU A 421 -18.97 -13.04 -20.69
CA LEU A 421 -19.35 -12.10 -19.64
C LEU A 421 -20.00 -10.86 -20.24
N ARG A 422 -21.30 -10.92 -20.52
CA ARG A 422 -22.05 -9.86 -21.20
C ARG A 422 -22.95 -9.08 -20.24
N ASP A 423 -23.10 -7.80 -20.54
CA ASP A 423 -24.18 -6.95 -20.07
C ASP A 423 -25.05 -6.59 -21.27
N ASP A 424 -26.17 -7.29 -21.43
CA ASP A 424 -27.07 -7.10 -22.57
C ASP A 424 -27.97 -5.87 -22.40
N VAL A 425 -28.19 -5.39 -21.17
CA VAL A 425 -28.99 -4.18 -20.89
C VAL A 425 -28.24 -2.96 -21.38
N TYR A 426 -26.95 -2.83 -21.04
CA TYR A 426 -26.10 -1.73 -21.49
C TYR A 426 -25.99 -1.67 -23.03
N GLY A 427 -25.95 -2.84 -23.68
CA GLY A 427 -25.91 -2.95 -25.13
C GLY A 427 -27.16 -2.42 -25.85
N GLN A 428 -28.32 -2.42 -25.19
CA GLN A 428 -29.61 -2.02 -25.76
C GLN A 428 -29.92 -0.53 -25.63
N THR A 429 -29.30 0.19 -24.70
CA THR A 429 -29.52 1.64 -24.53
C THR A 429 -29.26 2.40 -25.83
N GLU A 430 -30.20 3.26 -26.23
CA GLU A 430 -30.07 4.07 -27.45
C GLU A 430 -29.15 5.27 -27.21
N VAL A 431 -28.43 5.66 -28.26
CA VAL A 431 -27.60 6.88 -28.26
C VAL A 431 -28.40 7.98 -28.96
N PRO A 432 -28.51 9.19 -28.39
CA PRO A 432 -29.18 10.33 -29.02
C PRO A 432 -28.64 10.59 -30.43
N ALA A 433 -29.49 11.06 -31.33
CA ALA A 433 -29.05 11.46 -32.67
C ALA A 433 -28.15 12.71 -32.60
N VAL A 434 -27.29 12.88 -33.61
CA VAL A 434 -26.54 14.13 -33.78
C VAL A 434 -27.52 15.24 -34.16
N ASP A 435 -27.53 16.31 -33.36
CA ASP A 435 -28.26 17.54 -33.65
C ASP A 435 -27.29 18.58 -34.27
N GLU A 436 -27.52 18.91 -35.55
CA GLU A 436 -26.68 19.86 -36.26
C GLU A 436 -26.70 21.26 -35.65
N ALA A 437 -27.84 21.70 -35.11
CA ALA A 437 -27.93 23.02 -34.48
C ALA A 437 -27.09 23.07 -33.19
N GLY A 438 -27.13 22.01 -32.38
CA GLY A 438 -26.30 21.88 -31.18
C GLY A 438 -24.80 21.86 -31.51
N ILE A 439 -24.39 21.11 -32.54
CA ILE A 439 -23.00 21.08 -33.01
C ILE A 439 -22.55 22.44 -33.55
N ASP A 440 -23.40 23.13 -34.32
CA ASP A 440 -23.11 24.47 -34.85
C ASP A 440 -22.84 25.47 -33.72
N GLY A 441 -23.64 25.41 -32.64
CA GLY A 441 -23.42 26.20 -31.43
C GLY A 441 -22.06 25.93 -30.79
N ILE A 442 -21.69 24.66 -30.62
CA ILE A 442 -20.38 24.28 -30.02
C ILE A 442 -19.21 24.78 -30.87
N VAL A 443 -19.27 24.61 -32.20
CA VAL A 443 -18.21 25.08 -33.10
C VAL A 443 -18.12 26.60 -33.07
N LEU A 444 -19.26 27.30 -33.06
CA LEU A 444 -19.33 28.75 -33.00
C LEU A 444 -18.69 29.29 -31.71
N ASP A 445 -18.96 28.68 -30.55
CA ASP A 445 -18.37 29.07 -29.27
C ASP A 445 -16.84 28.99 -29.29
N PHE A 446 -16.26 27.99 -29.94
CA PHE A 446 -14.82 27.88 -30.07
C PHE A 446 -14.24 28.89 -31.07
N LEU A 447 -14.88 29.08 -32.24
CA LEU A 447 -14.39 30.00 -33.26
C LEU A 447 -14.44 31.46 -32.83
N THR A 448 -15.47 31.85 -32.08
CA THR A 448 -15.67 33.25 -31.62
C THR A 448 -14.61 33.70 -30.60
N LYS A 449 -13.80 32.79 -30.04
CA LYS A 449 -12.66 33.14 -29.18
C LYS A 449 -11.49 33.75 -29.96
N SER A 450 -11.37 33.43 -31.24
CA SER A 450 -10.26 33.87 -32.10
C SER A 450 -10.72 34.68 -33.30
N GLU A 451 -12.02 34.72 -33.59
CA GLU A 451 -12.58 35.35 -34.78
C GLU A 451 -13.81 36.20 -34.46
N THR A 452 -14.13 37.13 -35.36
CA THR A 452 -15.39 37.88 -35.27
C THR A 452 -16.58 36.94 -35.49
N LEU A 453 -17.72 37.28 -34.89
CA LEU A 453 -18.95 36.49 -34.99
C LEU A 453 -19.36 36.22 -36.45
N ASP A 454 -19.20 37.20 -37.34
CA ASP A 454 -19.54 37.06 -38.76
C ASP A 454 -18.61 36.10 -39.50
N SER A 455 -17.30 36.13 -39.20
CA SER A 455 -16.34 35.18 -39.75
C SER A 455 -16.64 33.77 -39.28
N ALA A 456 -16.86 33.61 -37.96
CA ALA A 456 -17.15 32.33 -37.34
C ALA A 456 -18.42 31.70 -37.93
N LYS A 457 -19.52 32.45 -38.07
CA LYS A 457 -20.76 31.98 -38.70
C LYS A 457 -20.56 31.51 -40.14
N LYS A 458 -19.78 32.23 -40.93
CA LYS A 458 -19.45 31.83 -42.32
C LYS A 458 -18.66 30.52 -42.35
N LYS A 459 -17.71 30.34 -41.43
CA LYS A 459 -16.94 29.09 -41.32
C LYS A 459 -17.82 27.92 -40.91
N VAL A 460 -18.66 28.08 -39.88
CA VAL A 460 -19.61 27.03 -39.48
C VAL A 460 -20.50 26.62 -40.65
N ALA A 461 -21.04 27.59 -41.40
CA ALA A 461 -21.89 27.30 -42.56
C ALA A 461 -21.16 26.61 -43.73
N ALA A 462 -19.83 26.79 -43.84
CA ALA A 462 -19.01 26.17 -44.88
C ALA A 462 -18.54 24.75 -44.53
N MET A 463 -18.57 24.36 -43.25
CA MET A 463 -18.13 23.04 -42.80
C MET A 463 -19.24 21.99 -42.99
N SER A 464 -18.86 20.80 -43.44
CA SER A 464 -19.69 19.60 -43.38
C SER A 464 -19.91 19.15 -41.93
N ARG A 465 -20.91 18.30 -41.70
CA ARG A 465 -21.19 17.73 -40.37
C ARG A 465 -19.98 17.01 -39.77
N ASP A 466 -19.24 16.24 -40.56
CA ASP A 466 -18.08 15.48 -40.09
C ASP A 466 -16.88 16.39 -39.78
N GLU A 467 -16.71 17.48 -40.54
CA GLU A 467 -15.72 18.52 -40.22
C GLU A 467 -16.07 19.26 -38.93
N LYS A 468 -17.36 19.58 -38.72
CA LYS A 468 -17.83 20.21 -37.47
C LYS A 468 -17.58 19.31 -36.26
N LEU A 469 -17.94 18.03 -36.36
CA LEU A 469 -17.71 17.04 -35.32
C LEU A 469 -16.22 16.85 -35.02
N SER A 470 -15.37 16.77 -36.05
CA SER A 470 -13.92 16.62 -35.87
C SER A 470 -13.29 17.85 -35.23
N PHE A 471 -13.65 19.06 -35.69
CA PHE A 471 -13.16 20.31 -35.12
C PHE A 471 -13.59 20.47 -33.66
N ALA A 472 -14.88 20.31 -33.37
CA ALA A 472 -15.41 20.39 -32.01
C ALA A 472 -14.76 19.32 -31.12
N GLY A 473 -14.62 18.10 -31.60
CA GLY A 473 -14.02 16.99 -30.86
C GLY A 473 -12.57 17.25 -30.48
N GLU A 474 -11.76 17.78 -31.39
CA GLU A 474 -10.38 18.21 -31.08
C GLU A 474 -10.38 19.26 -29.95
N LYS A 475 -11.22 20.29 -30.06
CA LYS A 475 -11.29 21.35 -29.05
C LYS A 475 -11.81 20.85 -27.70
N LEU A 476 -12.73 19.90 -27.69
CA LEU A 476 -13.28 19.30 -26.47
C LEU A 476 -12.30 18.34 -25.79
N VAL A 477 -11.57 17.51 -26.55
CA VAL A 477 -10.47 16.70 -26.02
C VAL A 477 -9.43 17.58 -25.33
N ARG A 478 -9.11 18.74 -25.94
CA ARG A 478 -8.24 19.75 -25.33
C ARG A 478 -8.86 20.37 -24.09
N HIS A 479 -10.13 20.76 -24.17
CA HIS A 479 -10.83 21.46 -23.11
C HIS A 479 -10.96 20.61 -21.85
N TYR A 480 -11.38 19.35 -21.97
CA TYR A 480 -11.51 18.43 -20.85
C TYR A 480 -10.20 17.76 -20.43
N GLY A 481 -9.13 17.91 -21.22
CA GLY A 481 -7.82 17.36 -20.90
C GLY A 481 -7.76 15.84 -20.97
N CYS A 482 -8.56 15.20 -21.85
CA CYS A 482 -8.59 13.74 -21.97
C CYS A 482 -7.19 13.15 -22.27
N PHE A 483 -6.35 13.93 -22.94
CA PHE A 483 -4.96 13.59 -23.25
C PHE A 483 -4.04 13.51 -22.02
N ALA A 484 -4.44 14.05 -20.86
CA ALA A 484 -3.66 13.93 -19.63
C ALA A 484 -3.57 12.46 -19.20
N CYS A 485 -4.72 11.77 -19.22
CA CYS A 485 -4.81 10.35 -18.87
C CYS A 485 -4.59 9.42 -20.06
N HIS A 486 -4.95 9.83 -21.28
CA HIS A 486 -4.92 8.96 -22.46
C HIS A 486 -3.79 9.32 -23.43
N ALA A 487 -3.28 8.32 -24.16
CA ALA A 487 -2.53 8.58 -25.38
C ALA A 487 -3.53 8.80 -26.52
N ILE A 488 -3.52 10.01 -27.09
CA ILE A 488 -4.41 10.44 -28.17
C ILE A 488 -3.53 11.10 -29.24
N ALA A 489 -3.73 10.70 -30.49
CA ALA A 489 -2.97 11.24 -31.62
C ALA A 489 -3.16 12.77 -31.72
N GLY A 490 -2.06 13.52 -31.85
CA GLY A 490 -2.08 14.98 -31.96
C GLY A 490 -2.04 15.75 -30.63
N PHE A 491 -1.99 15.04 -29.50
CA PHE A 491 -1.95 15.63 -28.15
C PHE A 491 -0.73 15.19 -27.33
N GLU A 492 0.31 14.67 -27.98
CA GLU A 492 1.47 14.06 -27.33
C GLU A 492 2.28 15.05 -26.47
N ASN A 493 2.30 16.32 -26.87
CA ASN A 493 3.13 17.37 -26.27
C ASN A 493 2.32 18.37 -25.44
N GLU A 494 1.06 18.07 -25.16
CA GLU A 494 0.18 18.97 -24.42
C GLU A 494 0.53 19.05 -22.93
N LYS A 495 0.31 20.22 -22.35
CA LYS A 495 0.59 20.46 -20.93
C LYS A 495 -0.59 20.03 -20.05
N PRO A 496 -0.33 19.65 -18.78
CA PRO A 496 -1.37 19.42 -17.80
C PRO A 496 -2.33 20.62 -17.67
N ILE A 497 -3.62 20.35 -17.42
CA ILE A 497 -4.70 21.37 -17.44
C ILE A 497 -5.13 21.86 -16.05
N GLY A 498 -4.70 21.19 -14.99
CA GLY A 498 -5.05 21.46 -13.59
C GLY A 498 -4.01 22.34 -12.88
N THR A 499 -4.40 22.89 -11.73
CA THR A 499 -3.46 23.61 -10.85
C THR A 499 -2.33 22.69 -10.40
N GLU A 500 -1.15 23.23 -10.15
CA GLU A 500 -0.12 22.49 -9.41
C GLU A 500 -0.62 22.14 -8.01
N LEU A 501 -0.29 20.95 -7.52
CA LEU A 501 -0.65 20.45 -6.20
C LEU A 501 0.54 20.18 -5.25
N THR A 502 1.80 20.33 -5.70
CA THR A 502 3.00 20.01 -4.90
C THR A 502 2.99 20.62 -3.50
N GLU A 503 2.47 21.84 -3.37
CA GLU A 503 2.44 22.61 -2.12
C GLU A 503 1.01 23.05 -1.75
N GLU A 504 -0.02 22.38 -2.29
CA GLU A 504 -1.42 22.81 -2.12
C GLU A 504 -1.87 22.79 -0.66
N GLY A 505 -1.32 21.88 0.15
CA GLY A 505 -1.54 21.82 1.59
C GLY A 505 -1.14 23.11 2.31
N SER A 506 -0.21 23.89 1.76
CA SER A 506 0.19 25.20 2.31
C SER A 506 -0.61 26.39 1.78
N ARG A 507 -1.62 26.19 0.91
CA ARG A 507 -2.40 27.31 0.36
C ARG A 507 -3.22 28.00 1.48
N PRO A 508 -3.08 29.33 1.64
CA PRO A 508 -3.91 30.09 2.58
C PRO A 508 -5.41 29.94 2.27
N VAL A 509 -6.23 29.84 3.33
CA VAL A 509 -7.68 29.59 3.20
C VAL A 509 -8.39 30.70 2.44
N ASP A 510 -7.96 31.96 2.60
CA ASP A 510 -8.47 33.13 1.87
C ASP A 510 -8.21 33.09 0.36
N ARG A 511 -7.31 32.21 -0.10
CA ARG A 511 -7.05 31.97 -1.53
C ARG A 511 -7.83 30.78 -2.11
N LEU A 512 -8.64 30.10 -1.29
CA LEU A 512 -9.54 29.05 -1.75
C LEU A 512 -10.90 29.66 -2.11
N ASP A 513 -11.38 29.42 -3.32
CA ASP A 513 -12.72 29.85 -3.74
C ASP A 513 -13.77 28.90 -3.15
N PHE A 514 -14.51 29.37 -2.15
CA PHE A 514 -15.64 28.67 -1.51
C PHE A 514 -16.96 28.83 -2.28
N GLY A 515 -17.02 29.72 -3.27
CA GLY A 515 -18.24 30.02 -4.01
C GLY A 515 -19.40 30.39 -3.09
N PHE A 516 -20.59 29.86 -3.38
CA PHE A 516 -21.78 29.99 -2.54
C PHE A 516 -22.12 28.68 -1.81
N VAL A 517 -21.13 27.82 -1.60
CA VAL A 517 -21.30 26.50 -0.99
C VAL A 517 -21.17 26.63 0.53
N HIS A 518 -22.15 26.15 1.27
CA HIS A 518 -22.16 26.22 2.73
C HIS A 518 -21.37 25.05 3.35
N ILE A 519 -20.05 25.23 3.45
CA ILE A 519 -19.11 24.33 4.13
C ILE A 519 -18.24 25.13 5.11
N ASP A 520 -17.57 24.44 6.02
CA ASP A 520 -16.58 25.09 6.89
C ASP A 520 -15.46 25.74 6.05
N HIS A 521 -15.10 26.97 6.39
CA HIS A 521 -14.03 27.70 5.71
C HIS A 521 -12.66 27.23 6.19
N THR A 522 -12.31 25.98 5.86
CA THR A 522 -11.06 25.32 6.21
C THR A 522 -10.46 24.56 5.02
N ARG A 523 -9.15 24.32 5.04
CA ARG A 523 -8.46 23.50 4.02
C ARG A 523 -9.07 22.09 3.88
N PRO A 524 -9.25 21.31 4.97
CA PRO A 524 -9.80 19.95 4.86
C PRO A 524 -11.22 19.93 4.28
N ALA A 525 -12.10 20.83 4.72
CA ALA A 525 -13.47 20.91 4.20
C ALA A 525 -13.49 21.27 2.71
N TRP A 526 -12.64 22.21 2.28
CA TRP A 526 -12.54 22.58 0.87
C TRP A 526 -12.02 21.42 0.01
N PHE A 527 -10.94 20.73 0.44
CA PHE A 527 -10.41 19.56 -0.29
C PHE A 527 -11.44 18.44 -0.36
N ALA A 528 -12.10 18.13 0.76
CA ALA A 528 -13.12 17.10 0.81
C ALA A 528 -14.29 17.42 -0.14
N GLN A 529 -14.77 18.66 -0.14
CA GLN A 529 -15.83 19.10 -1.05
C GLN A 529 -15.37 19.05 -2.52
N LYS A 530 -14.11 19.43 -2.82
CA LYS A 530 -13.56 19.35 -4.19
C LYS A 530 -13.41 17.93 -4.71
N LEU A 531 -13.14 16.97 -3.83
CA LEU A 531 -13.07 15.56 -4.19
C LEU A 531 -14.46 14.94 -4.34
N LYS A 532 -15.45 15.42 -3.57
CA LYS A 532 -16.84 14.92 -3.59
C LYS A 532 -17.65 15.44 -4.77
N ASP A 533 -17.61 16.75 -4.99
CA ASP A 533 -18.25 17.42 -6.12
C ASP A 533 -17.37 18.60 -6.56
N PRO A 534 -16.42 18.37 -7.48
CA PRO A 534 -15.46 19.40 -7.88
C PRO A 534 -16.09 20.63 -8.53
N ARG A 535 -17.29 20.48 -9.11
CA ARG A 535 -17.94 21.50 -9.93
C ARG A 535 -19.03 22.29 -9.21
N VAL A 536 -19.37 21.92 -7.97
CA VAL A 536 -20.38 22.60 -7.13
C VAL A 536 -20.10 24.09 -6.92
N PHE A 537 -18.85 24.51 -7.03
CA PHE A 537 -18.43 25.90 -6.78
C PHE A 537 -18.85 26.90 -7.86
N ASP A 538 -19.45 26.40 -8.95
CA ASP A 538 -20.17 27.22 -9.93
C ASP A 538 -21.63 27.49 -9.55
N GLN A 539 -22.17 26.81 -8.53
CA GLN A 539 -23.54 27.03 -8.04
C GLN A 539 -23.73 28.52 -7.74
N GLY A 540 -24.80 29.13 -8.28
CA GLY A 540 -25.11 30.55 -8.11
C GLY A 540 -24.28 31.52 -8.97
N LYS A 541 -23.33 31.04 -9.78
CA LYS A 541 -22.55 31.86 -10.71
C LYS A 541 -23.14 31.78 -12.13
N VAL A 542 -23.25 32.92 -12.82
CA VAL A 542 -23.62 32.97 -14.24
C VAL A 542 -22.33 32.90 -15.06
N LYS A 543 -22.13 31.81 -15.79
CA LYS A 543 -20.92 31.55 -16.59
C LYS A 543 -21.30 31.00 -17.97
N LEU A 544 -20.50 31.36 -18.97
CA LEU A 544 -20.55 30.65 -20.26
C LEU A 544 -20.10 29.20 -20.06
N HIS A 545 -20.56 28.30 -20.95
CA HIS A 545 -20.31 26.86 -20.78
C HIS A 545 -18.82 26.52 -20.67
N ASP A 546 -17.98 27.20 -21.45
CA ASP A 546 -16.53 27.01 -21.50
C ASP A 546 -15.76 27.68 -20.34
N GLU A 547 -16.41 28.50 -19.53
CA GLU A 547 -15.87 29.12 -18.31
C GLU A 547 -16.21 28.32 -17.05
N LYS A 548 -17.10 27.33 -17.18
CA LYS A 548 -17.49 26.43 -16.10
C LYS A 548 -16.30 25.58 -15.64
N LEU A 549 -16.30 25.22 -14.36
CA LEU A 549 -15.37 24.27 -13.79
C LEU A 549 -15.50 22.93 -14.51
N ARG A 550 -14.34 22.32 -14.81
CA ARG A 550 -14.24 21.16 -15.70
C ARG A 550 -13.55 19.93 -15.08
N MET A 551 -13.04 20.05 -13.85
CA MET A 551 -12.49 18.89 -13.13
C MET A 551 -13.56 17.80 -13.07
N PRO A 552 -13.26 16.57 -13.51
CA PRO A 552 -14.25 15.50 -13.57
C PRO A 552 -14.45 14.91 -12.17
N ASN A 553 -15.58 14.26 -11.96
CA ASN A 553 -15.90 13.63 -10.68
C ASN A 553 -15.46 12.16 -10.69
N PHE A 554 -14.56 11.80 -9.79
CA PHE A 554 -14.15 10.41 -9.60
C PHE A 554 -15.14 9.62 -8.75
N GLU A 555 -16.12 10.28 -8.14
CA GLU A 555 -17.18 9.73 -7.30
C GLU A 555 -16.60 8.92 -6.13
N PHE A 556 -15.61 9.51 -5.46
CA PHE A 556 -14.97 8.93 -4.29
C PHE A 556 -15.94 8.77 -3.13
N ASN A 557 -15.80 7.68 -2.38
CA ASN A 557 -16.48 7.50 -1.11
C ASN A 557 -15.78 8.28 0.02
N ASP A 558 -16.40 8.34 1.20
CA ASP A 558 -15.90 9.16 2.31
C ASP A 558 -14.51 8.71 2.83
N GLU A 559 -14.20 7.39 2.80
CA GLU A 559 -12.88 6.89 3.19
C GLU A 559 -11.79 7.31 2.18
N GLU A 560 -12.10 7.27 0.89
CA GLU A 560 -11.22 7.73 -0.19
C GLU A 560 -10.98 9.23 -0.09
N ILE A 561 -12.04 10.01 0.15
CA ILE A 561 -11.95 11.47 0.33
C ILE A 561 -11.08 11.81 1.54
N GLU A 562 -11.27 11.12 2.67
CA GLU A 562 -10.45 11.33 3.86
C GLU A 562 -8.98 11.01 3.60
N ALA A 563 -8.69 9.88 2.95
CA ALA A 563 -7.33 9.46 2.64
C ALA A 563 -6.61 10.44 1.69
N VAL A 564 -7.27 10.84 0.60
CA VAL A 564 -6.71 11.82 -0.35
C VAL A 564 -6.55 13.19 0.30
N THR A 565 -7.52 13.63 1.13
CA THR A 565 -7.41 14.88 1.89
C THR A 565 -6.23 14.84 2.85
N THR A 566 -5.99 13.71 3.53
CA THR A 566 -4.80 13.51 4.39
C THR A 566 -3.51 13.70 3.60
N ALA A 567 -3.41 13.12 2.39
CA ALA A 567 -2.25 13.29 1.53
C ALA A 567 -2.06 14.75 1.08
N LEU A 568 -3.13 15.41 0.61
CA LEU A 568 -3.09 16.80 0.16
C LEU A 568 -2.70 17.78 1.27
N LEU A 569 -3.17 17.55 2.51
CA LEU A 569 -2.76 18.35 3.67
C LEU A 569 -1.26 18.21 3.99
N GLY A 570 -0.66 17.08 3.62
CA GLY A 570 0.79 16.83 3.76
C GLY A 570 1.62 17.52 2.68
N PHE A 571 1.03 17.93 1.55
CA PHE A 571 1.73 18.60 0.44
C PHE A 571 2.03 20.06 0.81
N VAL A 572 3.01 20.25 1.69
CA VAL A 572 3.35 21.55 2.27
C VAL A 572 4.70 22.07 1.76
N LYS A 573 4.83 23.40 1.76
CA LYS A 573 6.06 24.12 1.43
C LYS A 573 7.09 24.11 2.55
N ASP A 574 6.62 24.23 3.80
CA ASP A 574 7.47 24.52 4.97
C ASP A 574 7.87 23.27 5.76
N ALA A 575 8.37 22.25 5.06
CA ALA A 575 8.91 21.08 5.74
C ALA A 575 10.15 21.45 6.61
N PRO A 576 10.29 20.89 7.83
CA PRO A 576 11.44 21.14 8.69
C PRO A 576 12.70 20.52 8.07
N LYS A 577 13.47 21.33 7.32
CA LYS A 577 14.61 20.87 6.51
C LYS A 577 15.62 20.02 7.27
N ALA A 578 15.87 20.35 8.55
CA ALA A 578 16.80 19.61 9.40
C ALA A 578 16.31 18.20 9.79
N LYS A 579 15.01 17.91 9.61
CA LYS A 579 14.36 16.65 9.97
C LYS A 579 13.90 15.83 8.76
N ILE A 580 14.11 16.32 7.53
CA ILE A 580 13.86 15.53 6.32
C ILE A 580 14.78 14.31 6.36
N VAL A 581 14.21 13.13 6.12
CA VAL A 581 14.97 11.88 6.14
C VAL A 581 16.06 11.94 5.06
N PRO A 582 17.35 11.80 5.42
CA PRO A 582 18.44 11.78 4.44
C PRO A 582 18.26 10.63 3.45
N ARG A 583 18.60 10.87 2.18
CA ARG A 583 18.57 9.85 1.13
C ARG A 583 19.98 9.45 0.75
N THR A 584 20.40 8.27 1.17
CA THR A 584 21.64 7.65 0.70
C THR A 584 21.44 7.07 -0.71
N ALA A 585 22.53 6.70 -1.39
CA ALA A 585 22.42 6.01 -2.69
C ALA A 585 21.57 4.74 -2.59
N ARG A 586 21.71 4.01 -1.48
CA ARG A 586 20.89 2.83 -1.16
C ARG A 586 19.41 3.17 -1.04
N ASP A 587 19.06 4.28 -0.40
CA ASP A 587 17.66 4.69 -0.26
C ASP A 587 17.05 5.06 -1.61
N LEU A 588 17.83 5.67 -2.51
CA LEU A 588 17.38 5.98 -3.87
C LEU A 588 17.11 4.71 -4.70
N ASP A 589 17.96 3.68 -4.58
CA ASP A 589 17.73 2.38 -5.22
C ASP A 589 16.46 1.71 -4.67
N ILE A 590 16.22 1.84 -3.35
CA ILE A 590 14.99 1.34 -2.71
C ILE A 590 13.75 2.09 -3.20
N GLU A 591 13.77 3.42 -3.19
CA GLU A 591 12.67 4.27 -3.65
C GLU A 591 12.30 3.95 -5.11
N ARG A 592 13.31 3.80 -5.97
CA ARG A 592 13.13 3.48 -7.39
C ARG A 592 12.54 2.08 -7.60
N GLY A 593 13.04 1.07 -6.88
CA GLY A 593 12.48 -0.28 -6.94
C GLY A 593 11.05 -0.37 -6.43
N GLN A 594 10.74 0.34 -5.35
CA GLN A 594 9.38 0.43 -4.81
C GLN A 594 8.41 1.09 -5.81
N GLU A 595 8.85 2.13 -6.53
CA GLU A 595 8.09 2.71 -7.64
C GLU A 595 7.77 1.66 -8.71
N LEU A 596 8.78 0.96 -9.23
CA LEU A 596 8.58 -0.08 -10.25
C LEU A 596 7.68 -1.21 -9.74
N ALA A 597 7.87 -1.66 -8.50
CA ALA A 597 7.04 -2.69 -7.88
C ALA A 597 5.56 -2.29 -7.80
N ARG A 598 5.24 -1.00 -7.58
CA ARG A 598 3.86 -0.48 -7.64
C ARG A 598 3.36 -0.32 -9.07
N VAL A 599 4.18 0.23 -9.98
CA VAL A 599 3.81 0.46 -11.38
C VAL A 599 3.46 -0.86 -12.08
N PHE A 600 4.23 -1.92 -11.84
CA PHE A 600 4.02 -3.25 -12.42
C PHE A 600 3.25 -4.22 -11.49
N ASN A 601 2.85 -3.74 -10.30
CA ASN A 601 2.06 -4.46 -9.31
C ASN A 601 2.66 -5.81 -8.87
N CYS A 602 3.97 -5.82 -8.63
CA CYS A 602 4.69 -6.98 -8.12
C CYS A 602 4.06 -7.47 -6.80
N GLN A 603 3.63 -6.55 -5.94
CA GLN A 603 2.97 -6.84 -4.66
C GLN A 603 1.54 -7.40 -4.80
N GLY A 604 0.93 -7.30 -5.98
CA GLY A 604 -0.34 -8.01 -6.26
C GLY A 604 -0.16 -9.53 -6.20
N CYS A 605 1.05 -10.02 -6.47
CA CYS A 605 1.39 -11.45 -6.46
C CYS A 605 2.35 -11.82 -5.33
N HIS A 606 3.40 -11.03 -5.12
CA HIS A 606 4.51 -11.34 -4.21
C HIS A 606 4.37 -10.61 -2.88
N LEU A 607 4.89 -11.23 -1.81
CA LEU A 607 5.16 -10.53 -0.56
C LEU A 607 6.55 -9.88 -0.66
N ILE A 608 6.61 -8.55 -0.55
CA ILE A 608 7.84 -7.76 -0.63
C ILE A 608 7.85 -6.79 0.55
N GLU A 609 8.97 -6.70 1.28
CA GLU A 609 9.07 -5.85 2.47
C GLU A 609 7.96 -6.11 3.53
N LYS A 610 7.48 -7.37 3.61
CA LYS A 610 6.35 -7.82 4.45
C LYS A 610 4.98 -7.23 4.06
N ASP A 611 4.84 -6.73 2.83
CA ASP A 611 3.63 -6.12 2.28
C ASP A 611 3.31 -6.71 0.89
N GLY A 612 2.03 -6.93 0.59
CA GLY A 612 1.54 -7.55 -0.64
C GLY A 612 1.09 -9.00 -0.49
N GLY A 613 1.23 -9.79 -1.55
CA GLY A 613 0.63 -11.13 -1.64
C GLY A 613 -0.88 -11.09 -1.87
N ALA A 614 -1.38 -10.02 -2.48
CA ALA A 614 -2.83 -9.76 -2.61
C ALA A 614 -3.61 -10.86 -3.36
N ILE A 615 -2.93 -11.69 -4.17
CA ILE A 615 -3.52 -12.83 -4.88
C ILE A 615 -3.90 -14.01 -3.96
N GLN A 616 -3.36 -14.11 -2.75
CA GLN A 616 -3.54 -15.28 -1.87
C GLN A 616 -5.01 -15.70 -1.64
N PRO A 617 -5.97 -14.77 -1.42
CA PRO A 617 -7.39 -15.15 -1.30
C PRO A 617 -7.93 -15.83 -2.56
N ALA A 618 -7.52 -15.39 -3.76
CA ALA A 618 -7.93 -16.02 -5.02
C ALA A 618 -7.31 -17.42 -5.20
N VAL A 619 -6.06 -17.61 -4.74
CA VAL A 619 -5.43 -18.94 -4.70
C VAL A 619 -6.20 -19.87 -3.77
N GLY A 620 -6.60 -19.39 -2.59
CA GLY A 620 -7.42 -20.14 -1.64
C GLY A 620 -8.77 -20.57 -2.25
N GLN A 621 -9.46 -19.63 -2.92
CA GLN A 621 -10.73 -19.94 -3.58
C GLN A 621 -10.56 -20.96 -4.71
N TRP A 622 -9.49 -20.86 -5.50
CA TRP A 622 -9.20 -21.84 -6.56
C TRP A 622 -8.98 -23.25 -5.99
N LEU A 623 -8.26 -23.39 -4.87
CA LEU A 623 -8.06 -24.68 -4.21
C LEU A 623 -9.39 -25.31 -3.76
N VAL A 624 -10.32 -24.50 -3.27
CA VAL A 624 -11.65 -24.96 -2.87
C VAL A 624 -12.47 -25.38 -4.09
N ASP A 625 -12.53 -24.52 -5.11
CA ASP A 625 -13.42 -24.70 -6.27
C ASP A 625 -12.96 -25.81 -7.22
N TYR A 626 -11.66 -26.01 -7.36
CA TYR A 626 -11.08 -26.87 -8.41
C TYR A 626 -10.21 -28.02 -7.88
N ASN A 627 -9.75 -27.95 -6.63
CA ASN A 627 -8.89 -28.99 -6.05
C ASN A 627 -9.60 -29.80 -4.95
N ASN A 628 -10.89 -29.53 -4.71
CA ASN A 628 -11.73 -30.25 -3.74
C ASN A 628 -11.12 -30.28 -2.32
N VAL A 629 -10.51 -29.16 -1.93
CA VAL A 629 -9.92 -28.96 -0.60
C VAL A 629 -10.91 -28.16 0.25
N SER A 630 -11.08 -28.52 1.53
CA SER A 630 -11.94 -27.72 2.41
C SER A 630 -11.33 -26.32 2.65
N ALA A 631 -12.14 -25.33 3.01
CA ALA A 631 -11.64 -23.97 3.26
C ALA A 631 -10.53 -23.92 4.34
N ASN A 632 -10.65 -24.76 5.37
CA ASN A 632 -9.66 -24.84 6.45
C ASN A 632 -8.35 -25.48 5.98
N GLU A 633 -8.42 -26.55 5.19
CA GLU A 633 -7.23 -27.19 4.61
C GLU A 633 -6.56 -26.28 3.58
N ALA A 634 -7.34 -25.56 2.77
CA ALA A 634 -6.83 -24.61 1.79
C ALA A 634 -6.01 -23.52 2.49
N ALA A 635 -6.54 -22.93 3.57
CA ALA A 635 -5.85 -21.92 4.36
C ALA A 635 -4.44 -22.35 4.81
N ALA A 636 -4.27 -23.63 5.17
CA ALA A 636 -2.98 -24.16 5.62
C ALA A 636 -1.94 -24.30 4.49
N VAL A 637 -2.37 -24.37 3.22
CA VAL A 637 -1.49 -24.63 2.07
C VAL A 637 -1.42 -23.49 1.06
N ILE A 638 -2.20 -22.41 1.21
CA ILE A 638 -2.15 -21.21 0.36
C ILE A 638 -0.71 -20.76 0.06
N PRO A 639 0.21 -20.64 1.04
CA PRO A 639 1.58 -20.22 0.77
C PRO A 639 2.34 -21.14 -0.20
N SER A 640 2.06 -22.44 -0.18
CA SER A 640 2.69 -23.44 -1.07
C SER A 640 2.20 -23.32 -2.52
N PHE A 641 0.99 -22.80 -2.73
CA PHE A 641 0.37 -22.59 -4.05
C PHE A 641 0.33 -21.11 -4.48
N SER A 642 1.01 -20.24 -3.74
CA SER A 642 1.12 -18.81 -4.05
C SER A 642 2.50 -18.46 -4.64
N PRO A 643 2.62 -17.30 -5.31
CA PRO A 643 3.92 -16.77 -5.71
C PRO A 643 4.90 -16.69 -4.52
N PRO A 644 6.21 -16.84 -4.77
CA PRO A 644 7.20 -16.83 -3.70
C PRO A 644 7.22 -15.51 -2.93
N ASN A 645 7.46 -15.61 -1.62
CA ASN A 645 7.91 -14.50 -0.79
C ASN A 645 9.30 -14.05 -1.26
N LEU A 646 9.47 -12.74 -1.49
CA LEU A 646 10.70 -12.13 -2.00
C LEU A 646 11.45 -11.32 -0.93
N ILE A 647 11.09 -11.46 0.34
CA ILE A 647 11.92 -10.97 1.45
C ILE A 647 13.25 -11.74 1.43
N GLY A 648 14.37 -11.01 1.46
CA GLY A 648 15.71 -11.63 1.39
C GLY A 648 16.14 -12.05 -0.01
N GLU A 649 15.40 -11.69 -1.07
CA GLU A 649 15.72 -12.15 -2.43
C GLU A 649 17.08 -11.65 -2.92
N GLY A 650 17.51 -10.44 -2.52
CA GLY A 650 18.82 -9.89 -2.86
C GLY A 650 19.98 -10.68 -2.26
N LYS A 651 19.84 -11.22 -1.04
CA LYS A 651 20.84 -12.14 -0.44
C LYS A 651 20.84 -13.51 -1.12
N LYS A 652 19.65 -13.95 -1.54
CA LYS A 652 19.40 -15.34 -1.94
C LYS A 652 19.88 -15.69 -3.32
N VAL A 653 19.58 -14.85 -4.31
CA VAL A 653 19.84 -15.15 -5.71
C VAL A 653 20.97 -14.31 -6.27
N GLN A 654 21.65 -14.86 -7.28
CA GLN A 654 22.69 -14.14 -8.01
C GLN A 654 22.07 -13.00 -8.82
N ALA A 655 22.68 -11.81 -8.81
CA ALA A 655 22.13 -10.62 -9.46
C ALA A 655 21.91 -10.82 -10.98
N GLN A 656 22.86 -11.47 -11.66
CA GLN A 656 22.75 -11.79 -13.08
C GLN A 656 21.60 -12.76 -13.38
N TRP A 657 21.36 -13.72 -12.48
CA TRP A 657 20.24 -14.64 -12.62
C TRP A 657 18.92 -13.90 -12.46
N LEU A 658 18.81 -13.03 -11.46
CA LEU A 658 17.59 -12.24 -11.21
C LEU A 658 17.28 -11.34 -12.40
N PHE A 659 18.29 -10.66 -12.95
CA PHE A 659 18.15 -9.88 -14.18
C PHE A 659 17.56 -10.71 -15.32
N ASN A 660 18.18 -11.87 -15.61
CA ASN A 660 17.77 -12.73 -16.72
C ASN A 660 16.38 -13.32 -16.49
N PHE A 661 16.06 -13.68 -15.25
CA PHE A 661 14.77 -14.25 -14.88
C PHE A 661 13.63 -13.22 -14.98
N LEU A 662 13.86 -11.96 -14.59
CA LEU A 662 12.87 -10.90 -14.74
C LEU A 662 12.64 -10.52 -16.22
N HIS A 663 13.69 -10.61 -17.05
CA HIS A 663 13.60 -10.39 -18.48
C HIS A 663 12.84 -11.51 -19.21
N ASP A 664 13.19 -12.78 -18.95
CA ASP A 664 12.56 -13.95 -19.56
C ASP A 664 12.33 -15.07 -18.52
N PRO A 665 11.19 -15.04 -17.80
CA PRO A 665 10.94 -15.97 -16.71
C PRO A 665 10.84 -17.42 -17.18
N SER A 666 11.63 -18.30 -16.55
CA SER A 666 11.54 -19.76 -16.71
C SER A 666 10.70 -20.41 -15.61
N THR A 667 10.33 -21.68 -15.77
CA THR A 667 9.55 -22.40 -14.74
C THR A 667 10.48 -22.94 -13.65
N ILE A 668 10.35 -22.40 -12.43
CA ILE A 668 11.10 -22.87 -11.24
C ILE A 668 10.27 -23.89 -10.43
N ARG A 669 8.94 -23.69 -10.37
CA ARG A 669 8.00 -24.48 -9.57
C ARG A 669 6.94 -25.08 -10.47
N PRO A 670 7.16 -26.27 -11.07
CA PRO A 670 6.23 -26.84 -12.06
C PRO A 670 4.85 -27.20 -11.49
N TRP A 671 4.70 -27.34 -10.16
CA TRP A 671 3.42 -27.57 -9.51
C TRP A 671 2.57 -26.31 -9.32
N LEU A 672 3.17 -25.12 -9.43
CA LEU A 672 2.46 -23.86 -9.27
C LEU A 672 1.68 -23.53 -10.54
N LYS A 673 0.37 -23.30 -10.43
CA LYS A 673 -0.45 -22.85 -11.56
C LYS A 673 -0.23 -21.37 -11.88
N VAL A 674 -0.03 -20.54 -10.85
CA VAL A 674 0.30 -19.12 -11.01
C VAL A 674 1.65 -18.99 -11.73
N ARG A 675 1.69 -18.22 -12.81
CA ARG A 675 2.91 -18.01 -13.61
C ARG A 675 3.51 -16.66 -13.29
N MET A 676 4.83 -16.61 -13.11
CA MET A 676 5.55 -15.34 -13.24
C MET A 676 5.34 -14.85 -14.68
N PRO A 677 4.78 -13.66 -14.90
CA PRO A 677 4.46 -13.20 -16.23
C PRO A 677 5.65 -12.45 -16.85
N THR A 678 5.68 -12.35 -18.16
CA THR A 678 6.73 -11.63 -18.89
C THR A 678 6.30 -10.18 -19.08
N TYR A 679 7.06 -9.26 -18.50
CA TYR A 679 6.94 -7.82 -18.74
C TYR A 679 7.97 -7.40 -19.79
N ALA A 680 7.64 -6.40 -20.61
CA ALA A 680 8.59 -5.78 -21.54
C ALA A 680 9.43 -4.71 -20.83
N PHE A 681 10.16 -5.09 -19.78
CA PHE A 681 11.02 -4.18 -19.04
C PHE A 681 12.13 -3.61 -19.94
N ALA A 682 12.42 -2.33 -19.77
CA ALA A 682 13.65 -1.75 -20.28
C ALA A 682 14.85 -2.22 -19.45
N ALA A 683 16.05 -2.16 -20.04
CA ALA A 683 17.27 -2.66 -19.39
C ALA A 683 17.62 -1.89 -18.11
N ASP A 684 17.33 -0.60 -18.06
CA ASP A 684 17.45 0.25 -16.87
C ASP A 684 16.45 -0.16 -15.78
N GLU A 685 15.18 -0.42 -16.12
CA GLU A 685 14.18 -0.92 -15.17
C GLU A 685 14.58 -2.25 -14.54
N LEU A 686 15.15 -3.17 -15.34
CA LEU A 686 15.69 -4.44 -14.82
C LEU A 686 16.85 -4.22 -13.85
N ASN A 687 17.77 -3.32 -14.18
CA ASN A 687 18.90 -2.99 -13.30
C ASN A 687 18.41 -2.34 -12.00
N ASP A 688 17.42 -1.44 -12.08
CA ASP A 688 16.80 -0.80 -10.91
C ASP A 688 16.15 -1.84 -9.98
N LEU A 689 15.43 -2.84 -10.54
CA LEU A 689 14.84 -3.92 -9.75
C LEU A 689 15.91 -4.81 -9.09
N VAL A 690 17.00 -5.12 -9.78
CA VAL A 690 18.10 -5.92 -9.20
C VAL A 690 18.78 -5.17 -8.06
N LYS A 691 19.10 -3.88 -8.26
CA LYS A 691 19.68 -3.01 -7.22
C LYS A 691 18.74 -2.87 -6.04
N TYR A 692 17.44 -2.75 -6.28
CA TYR A 692 16.43 -2.67 -5.24
C TYR A 692 16.48 -3.86 -4.29
N PHE A 693 16.41 -5.09 -4.81
CA PHE A 693 16.46 -6.28 -3.96
C PHE A 693 17.79 -6.40 -3.21
N ALA A 694 18.91 -6.07 -3.85
CA ALA A 694 20.21 -6.01 -3.20
C ALA A 694 20.29 -4.94 -2.10
N ALA A 695 19.75 -3.76 -2.35
CA ALA A 695 19.73 -2.64 -1.41
C ALA A 695 18.87 -2.95 -0.17
N LEU A 696 17.70 -3.58 -0.34
CA LEU A 696 16.87 -4.06 0.77
C LEU A 696 17.66 -4.95 1.74
N ASP A 697 18.58 -5.73 1.17
CA ASP A 697 19.33 -6.77 1.86
C ASP A 697 20.76 -6.37 2.25
N ASN A 698 21.18 -5.14 1.95
CA ASN A 698 22.54 -4.62 2.17
C ASN A 698 23.64 -5.37 1.41
N GLU A 699 23.35 -5.80 0.19
CA GLU A 699 24.32 -6.46 -0.70
C GLU A 699 25.12 -5.41 -1.50
N GLU A 700 26.36 -5.14 -1.10
CA GLU A 700 27.20 -4.09 -1.71
C GLU A 700 27.84 -4.49 -3.06
N SER A 701 27.93 -5.80 -3.35
CA SER A 701 28.69 -6.32 -4.50
C SER A 701 27.88 -7.28 -5.38
N LEU A 702 27.13 -6.70 -6.33
CA LEU A 702 26.22 -7.43 -7.24
C LEU A 702 26.90 -8.47 -8.16
N PHE A 703 28.21 -8.39 -8.38
CA PHE A 703 28.88 -9.18 -9.44
C PHE A 703 30.09 -10.01 -8.98
N LEU A 704 30.40 -10.04 -7.67
CA LEU A 704 31.47 -10.87 -7.10
C LEU A 704 30.98 -12.29 -6.70
N GLU A 705 29.78 -12.66 -7.13
CA GLU A 705 28.96 -13.73 -6.55
C GLU A 705 29.25 -15.13 -7.11
N LYS A 706 30.20 -15.27 -8.04
CA LYS A 706 30.49 -16.55 -8.69
C LYS A 706 31.25 -17.47 -7.73
N PHE A 707 30.80 -18.73 -7.65
CA PHE A 707 31.51 -19.78 -6.92
C PHE A 707 32.87 -20.05 -7.55
N HIS A 708 33.96 -19.69 -6.85
CA HIS A 708 35.35 -19.86 -7.32
C HIS A 708 36.14 -20.91 -6.50
N GLY A 709 35.48 -21.67 -5.63
CA GLY A 709 36.15 -22.65 -4.75
C GLY A 709 36.58 -23.91 -5.50
N ALA A 710 37.80 -24.39 -5.24
CA ALA A 710 38.20 -25.74 -5.64
C ALA A 710 37.41 -26.75 -4.78
N ILE A 711 36.54 -27.53 -5.42
CA ILE A 711 35.79 -28.59 -4.74
C ILE A 711 36.67 -29.82 -4.65
N THR A 712 36.88 -30.34 -3.44
CA THR A 712 37.66 -31.57 -3.25
C THR A 712 36.80 -32.83 -3.49
N PRO A 713 37.37 -33.95 -3.94
CA PRO A 713 36.63 -35.22 -4.05
C PRO A 713 36.04 -35.69 -2.71
N GLU A 714 36.74 -35.44 -1.60
CA GLU A 714 36.28 -35.75 -0.24
C GLU A 714 35.00 -34.99 0.12
N GLU A 715 34.96 -33.67 -0.17
CA GLU A 715 33.75 -32.86 0.05
C GLU A 715 32.59 -33.30 -0.85
N LEU A 716 32.86 -33.75 -2.09
CA LEU A 716 31.80 -34.27 -2.97
C LEU A 716 31.21 -35.58 -2.44
N ASP A 717 32.06 -36.52 -1.99
CA ASP A 717 31.60 -37.79 -1.42
C ASP A 717 30.80 -37.56 -0.12
N ALA A 718 31.33 -36.72 0.77
CA ALA A 718 30.65 -36.34 2.00
C ALA A 718 29.31 -35.63 1.73
N GLY A 719 29.30 -34.67 0.79
CA GLY A 719 28.08 -33.97 0.39
C GLY A 719 27.04 -34.90 -0.26
N ALA A 720 27.47 -35.84 -1.10
CA ALA A 720 26.60 -36.84 -1.71
C ALA A 720 25.98 -37.79 -0.67
N LYS A 721 26.75 -38.19 0.35
CA LYS A 721 26.26 -38.97 1.50
C LYS A 721 25.23 -38.18 2.29
N LEU A 722 25.55 -36.95 2.73
CA LEU A 722 24.61 -36.10 3.46
C LEU A 722 23.30 -35.88 2.69
N PHE A 723 23.38 -35.75 1.37
CA PHE A 723 22.22 -35.61 0.48
C PHE A 723 21.35 -36.88 0.38
N SER A 724 21.94 -38.07 0.62
CA SER A 724 21.30 -39.37 0.39
C SER A 724 20.18 -39.66 1.39
N LYS A 725 19.46 -40.76 1.12
CA LYS A 725 18.41 -41.30 2.00
C LYS A 725 18.91 -41.71 3.38
N ASP A 726 20.22 -41.91 3.53
CA ASP A 726 20.82 -42.40 4.77
C ASP A 726 20.92 -41.28 5.82
N TYR A 727 20.92 -40.01 5.40
CA TYR A 727 21.01 -38.85 6.28
C TYR A 727 19.83 -37.88 6.07
N PHE A 728 19.93 -36.94 5.14
CA PHE A 728 18.94 -35.85 5.04
C PHE A 728 17.81 -36.12 4.04
N ASP A 729 17.96 -37.10 3.14
CA ASP A 729 16.98 -37.49 2.11
C ASP A 729 16.45 -36.30 1.31
N CYS A 730 17.36 -35.45 0.80
CA CYS A 730 16.99 -34.17 0.19
C CYS A 730 16.09 -34.34 -1.04
N ALA A 731 16.26 -35.43 -1.79
CA ALA A 731 15.47 -35.79 -2.97
C ALA A 731 14.01 -36.18 -2.65
N LYS A 732 13.65 -36.38 -1.37
CA LYS A 732 12.26 -36.63 -0.97
C LYS A 732 11.35 -35.45 -1.25
N CYS A 733 11.88 -34.23 -1.11
CA CYS A 733 11.13 -32.98 -1.28
C CYS A 733 11.58 -32.18 -2.51
N HIS A 734 12.86 -32.23 -2.88
CA HIS A 734 13.39 -31.46 -4.00
C HIS A 734 13.38 -32.22 -5.32
N ILE A 735 13.15 -31.49 -6.41
CA ILE A 735 13.39 -31.99 -7.78
C ILE A 735 14.91 -32.15 -7.98
N VAL A 736 15.31 -33.22 -8.67
CA VAL A 736 16.70 -33.47 -9.04
C VAL A 736 16.77 -33.79 -10.53
N GLY A 737 17.02 -32.75 -11.35
CA GLY A 737 16.99 -32.88 -12.80
C GLY A 737 15.62 -33.37 -13.30
N ALA A 738 15.57 -34.56 -13.90
CA ALA A 738 14.31 -35.14 -14.40
C ALA A 738 13.48 -35.86 -13.32
N GLN A 739 14.03 -36.07 -12.12
CA GLN A 739 13.35 -36.80 -11.05
C GLN A 739 12.48 -35.86 -10.21
N MET A 740 11.17 -36.13 -10.21
CA MET A 740 10.22 -35.45 -9.34
C MET A 740 10.23 -36.07 -7.92
N PRO A 741 10.04 -35.24 -6.87
CA PRO A 741 9.89 -35.72 -5.51
C PRO A 741 8.61 -36.54 -5.32
N GLY A 742 8.60 -37.40 -4.30
CA GLY A 742 7.40 -38.13 -3.88
C GLY A 742 6.42 -37.26 -3.09
N GLY A 743 5.29 -37.84 -2.70
CA GLY A 743 4.30 -37.15 -1.85
C GLY A 743 3.51 -36.07 -2.57
N SER A 744 2.89 -35.17 -1.79
CA SER A 744 1.95 -34.18 -2.26
C SER A 744 2.62 -32.84 -2.66
N PRO A 745 2.12 -32.13 -3.69
CA PRO A 745 2.79 -30.96 -4.28
C PRO A 745 3.08 -29.81 -3.33
N GLU A 746 2.28 -29.64 -2.27
CA GLU A 746 2.49 -28.60 -1.27
C GLU A 746 3.80 -28.76 -0.50
N ASN A 747 4.41 -29.95 -0.54
CA ASN A 747 5.68 -30.27 0.12
C ASN A 747 6.88 -30.30 -0.85
N TRP A 748 6.64 -30.07 -2.14
CA TRP A 748 7.71 -30.07 -3.14
C TRP A 748 8.54 -28.79 -3.09
N ALA A 749 9.81 -28.92 -3.51
CA ALA A 749 10.79 -27.85 -3.52
C ALA A 749 11.55 -27.79 -4.87
N PRO A 750 12.14 -26.62 -5.21
CA PRO A 750 12.74 -26.38 -6.53
C PRO A 750 13.90 -27.32 -6.88
N ASP A 751 14.16 -27.45 -8.18
CA ASP A 751 15.23 -28.27 -8.74
C ASP A 751 16.62 -27.80 -8.31
N PHE A 752 17.38 -28.71 -7.70
CA PHE A 752 18.77 -28.44 -7.29
C PHE A 752 19.71 -28.23 -8.47
N ALA A 753 19.40 -28.70 -9.67
CA ALA A 753 20.19 -28.41 -10.86
C ALA A 753 20.25 -26.91 -11.19
N LEU A 754 19.32 -26.12 -10.67
CA LEU A 754 19.31 -24.66 -10.80
C LEU A 754 20.17 -23.96 -9.73
N ALA A 755 20.59 -24.65 -8.66
CA ALA A 755 21.25 -24.02 -7.51
C ALA A 755 22.49 -23.22 -7.92
N ARG A 756 23.36 -23.81 -8.76
CA ARG A 756 24.61 -23.18 -9.22
C ARG A 756 24.41 -21.87 -9.98
N SER A 757 23.41 -21.81 -10.84
CA SER A 757 23.14 -20.63 -11.67
C SER A 757 22.28 -19.59 -10.96
N ARG A 758 21.50 -20.01 -9.95
CA ARG A 758 20.49 -19.18 -9.29
C ARG A 758 20.92 -18.65 -7.94
N LEU A 759 21.42 -19.51 -7.05
CA LEU A 759 21.57 -19.19 -5.63
C LEU A 759 22.99 -18.68 -5.32
N LYS A 760 23.13 -17.80 -4.34
CA LYS A 760 24.45 -17.41 -3.83
C LYS A 760 25.01 -18.51 -2.91
N PRO A 761 26.31 -18.87 -3.03
CA PRO A 761 26.92 -19.89 -2.18
C PRO A 761 26.77 -19.64 -0.68
N GLN A 762 26.98 -18.39 -0.25
CA GLN A 762 26.88 -17.99 1.15
C GLN A 762 25.46 -18.13 1.68
N TRP A 763 24.46 -17.81 0.86
CA TRP A 763 23.07 -17.98 1.24
C TRP A 763 22.70 -19.46 1.44
N ILE A 764 23.25 -20.38 0.63
CA ILE A 764 23.04 -21.82 0.85
C ILE A 764 23.61 -22.25 2.21
N ASP A 765 24.78 -21.73 2.60
CA ASP A 765 25.36 -22.04 3.92
C ASP A 765 24.43 -21.57 5.05
N GLU A 766 23.92 -20.34 4.98
CA GLU A 766 22.97 -19.80 5.97
C GLU A 766 21.63 -20.57 5.96
N TRP A 767 21.13 -20.92 4.78
CA TRP A 767 19.91 -21.71 4.61
C TRP A 767 20.01 -23.10 5.22
N LEU A 768 21.15 -23.79 5.04
CA LEU A 768 21.38 -25.10 5.65
C LEU A 768 21.52 -25.01 7.16
N LYS A 769 22.15 -23.94 7.69
CA LYS A 769 22.30 -23.72 9.14
C LYS A 769 20.95 -23.54 9.84
N ASN A 770 20.13 -22.60 9.36
CA ASN A 770 18.81 -22.37 9.96
C ASN A 770 17.81 -21.81 8.93
N PRO A 771 17.05 -22.68 8.26
CA PRO A 771 16.04 -22.26 7.29
C PRO A 771 14.95 -21.37 7.89
N GLN A 772 14.58 -21.59 9.16
CA GLN A 772 13.46 -20.88 9.81
C GLN A 772 13.80 -19.42 10.11
N ASP A 773 15.07 -19.09 10.33
CA ASP A 773 15.52 -17.71 10.53
C ASP A 773 15.41 -16.89 9.24
N LEU A 774 15.72 -17.51 8.10
CA LEU A 774 15.67 -16.85 6.79
C LEU A 774 14.25 -16.79 6.21
N LEU A 775 13.47 -17.86 6.37
CA LEU A 775 12.08 -17.92 5.93
C LEU A 775 11.21 -18.60 6.99
N PRO A 776 10.66 -17.82 7.95
CA PRO A 776 9.78 -18.36 8.97
C PRO A 776 8.58 -19.11 8.38
N GLY A 777 8.33 -20.32 8.89
CA GLY A 777 7.24 -21.18 8.40
C GLY A 777 7.60 -21.96 7.13
N THR A 778 8.87 -21.97 6.72
CA THR A 778 9.34 -22.86 5.65
C THR A 778 9.16 -24.32 6.01
N LYS A 779 8.93 -25.17 5.00
CA LYS A 779 8.84 -26.63 5.15
C LYS A 779 10.19 -27.33 5.13
N MET A 780 11.28 -26.60 4.92
CA MET A 780 12.63 -27.12 5.00
C MET A 780 12.95 -27.53 6.45
N PRO A 781 13.32 -28.80 6.71
CA PRO A 781 13.73 -29.22 8.05
C PRO A 781 15.01 -28.52 8.51
N THR A 782 15.10 -28.27 9.82
CA THR A 782 16.33 -27.80 10.46
C THR A 782 17.17 -29.02 10.82
N TYR A 783 18.12 -29.38 9.96
CA TYR A 783 19.01 -30.52 10.17
C TYR A 783 20.15 -30.22 11.15
N PHE A 784 20.53 -28.95 11.29
CA PHE A 784 21.54 -28.49 12.24
C PHE A 784 20.85 -27.64 13.31
N ASP A 785 20.65 -28.19 14.51
CA ASP A 785 19.94 -27.52 15.60
C ASP A 785 20.70 -26.26 16.07
N PRO A 786 20.14 -25.05 15.95
CA PRO A 786 20.79 -23.82 16.40
C PRO A 786 21.12 -23.82 17.90
N ALA A 787 20.35 -24.52 18.72
CA ALA A 787 20.56 -24.58 20.18
C ALA A 787 21.76 -25.47 20.56
N GLY A 788 22.19 -26.35 19.67
CA GLY A 788 23.26 -27.32 19.87
C GLY A 788 24.07 -27.54 18.60
N PHE A 789 24.43 -26.45 17.89
CA PHE A 789 24.95 -26.51 16.53
C PHE A 789 26.15 -27.45 16.39
N GLU A 790 27.11 -27.38 17.30
CA GLU A 790 28.38 -28.16 17.32
C GLU A 790 28.21 -29.67 17.66
N ALA A 791 26.97 -30.15 17.81
CA ALA A 791 26.67 -31.57 18.07
C ALA A 791 25.40 -32.03 17.35
N SER A 792 25.05 -31.37 16.25
CA SER A 792 23.77 -31.56 15.56
C SER A 792 23.90 -32.33 14.25
N GLY A 793 25.08 -32.33 13.64
CA GLY A 793 25.35 -33.06 12.40
C GLY A 793 25.65 -34.55 12.63
N PRO A 794 25.67 -35.36 11.56
CA PRO A 794 26.09 -36.77 11.66
C PRO A 794 27.55 -36.91 12.12
N GLU A 795 27.80 -37.61 13.22
CA GLU A 795 29.15 -37.76 13.80
C GLU A 795 30.15 -38.49 12.87
N ASP A 796 29.64 -39.36 12.00
CA ASP A 796 30.42 -40.23 11.12
C ASP A 796 30.85 -39.57 9.80
N ILE A 797 30.36 -38.37 9.50
CA ILE A 797 30.74 -37.60 8.31
C ILE A 797 31.65 -36.44 8.71
N LEU A 798 32.85 -36.34 8.10
CA LEU A 798 33.82 -35.26 8.33
C LEU A 798 34.15 -35.01 9.81
N ALA A 799 34.18 -36.08 10.61
CA ALA A 799 34.41 -36.08 12.06
C ALA A 799 33.42 -35.23 12.88
N GLY A 800 32.17 -35.17 12.43
CA GLY A 800 31.10 -34.43 13.11
C GLY A 800 31.22 -32.90 13.00
N ASP A 801 32.07 -32.36 12.13
CA ASP A 801 32.25 -30.91 11.97
C ASP A 801 31.13 -30.33 11.09
N GLU A 802 30.13 -29.70 11.70
CA GLU A 802 28.96 -29.16 11.00
C GLU A 802 29.32 -28.09 9.98
N HIS A 803 30.34 -27.27 10.26
CA HIS A 803 30.80 -26.26 9.31
C HIS A 803 31.39 -26.89 8.04
N LYS A 804 32.12 -28.00 8.16
CA LYS A 804 32.62 -28.76 7.01
C LYS A 804 31.50 -29.53 6.32
N GLN A 805 30.56 -30.09 7.05
CA GLN A 805 29.39 -30.79 6.47
C GLN A 805 28.52 -29.86 5.63
N ILE A 806 28.19 -28.67 6.15
CA ILE A 806 27.43 -27.66 5.41
C ILE A 806 28.18 -27.24 4.15
N ARG A 807 29.50 -27.00 4.27
CA ARG A 807 30.35 -26.67 3.13
C ARG A 807 30.37 -27.77 2.06
N ALA A 808 30.50 -29.03 2.49
CA ALA A 808 30.51 -30.20 1.61
C ALA A 808 29.17 -30.36 0.89
N LEU A 809 28.05 -30.26 1.63
CA LEU A 809 26.71 -30.31 1.06
C LEU A 809 26.47 -29.16 0.08
N ARG A 810 26.82 -27.92 0.43
CA ARG A 810 26.77 -26.77 -0.49
C ARG A 810 27.57 -27.05 -1.76
N ASN A 811 28.82 -27.49 -1.64
CA ASN A 811 29.67 -27.78 -2.79
C ASN A 811 29.07 -28.87 -3.69
N TYR A 812 28.49 -29.92 -3.10
CA TYR A 812 27.76 -30.95 -3.82
C TYR A 812 26.58 -30.36 -4.60
N LEU A 813 25.73 -29.54 -3.95
CA LEU A 813 24.61 -28.86 -4.62
C LEU A 813 25.08 -27.95 -5.78
N MET A 814 26.19 -27.24 -5.60
CA MET A 814 26.79 -26.39 -6.64
C MET A 814 27.44 -27.19 -7.79
N SER A 815 27.70 -28.48 -7.59
CA SER A 815 28.23 -29.38 -8.63
C SER A 815 27.14 -29.95 -9.53
N LEU A 816 25.88 -29.97 -9.07
CA LEU A 816 24.75 -30.47 -9.84
C LEU A 816 24.50 -29.58 -11.06
N THR A 817 24.37 -30.22 -12.22
CA THR A 817 24.07 -29.54 -13.49
C THR A 817 22.75 -30.02 -14.07
N PRO A 818 22.02 -29.16 -14.81
CA PRO A 818 20.82 -29.59 -15.52
C PRO A 818 21.17 -30.69 -16.52
N GLN A 819 20.54 -31.87 -16.41
CA GLN A 819 20.62 -32.87 -17.47
C GLN A 819 19.61 -32.52 -18.57
N PRO A 820 19.98 -32.61 -19.87
CA PRO A 820 19.04 -32.42 -20.96
C PRO A 820 17.94 -33.50 -20.88
N HIS A 821 16.68 -33.07 -20.99
CA HIS A 821 15.53 -33.99 -20.99
C HIS A 821 15.70 -35.07 -22.08
N GLY A 822 15.82 -36.34 -21.67
CA GLY A 822 15.78 -37.50 -22.59
C GLY A 822 16.86 -38.57 -22.46
N GLN A 823 17.72 -38.57 -21.43
CA GLN A 823 18.65 -39.69 -21.19
C GLN A 823 18.45 -40.27 -19.79
N THR A 824 18.13 -41.57 -19.73
CA THR A 824 18.18 -42.39 -18.52
C THR A 824 19.62 -42.41 -17.99
N PRO A 825 19.85 -42.30 -16.66
CA PRO A 825 21.20 -42.40 -16.13
C PRO A 825 21.78 -43.80 -16.40
N PRO A 826 23.10 -43.93 -16.60
CA PRO A 826 23.73 -45.23 -16.47
C PRO A 826 23.53 -45.70 -15.04
N ALA A 827 23.04 -46.94 -14.88
CA ALA A 827 22.90 -47.56 -13.57
C ALA A 827 24.24 -47.49 -12.82
N GLN A 828 24.22 -46.91 -11.62
CA GLN A 828 25.24 -47.10 -10.60
C GLN A 828 24.55 -47.57 -9.33
#